data_AF-A0AAD5AL91-F1
#
_entry.id   AF-A0AAD5AL91-F1
#
_cell.length_a   1.000
_cell.length_b   1.000
_cell.length_c   1.000
_cell.angle_alpha   90.00
_cell.angle_beta   90.00
_cell.angle_gamma   90.00
#
_symmetry.space_group_name_H-M   'P 1'
#
loop_
_entity.id
_entity.type
_entity.pdbx_description
1 polymer ?
#
loop_
_entity_poly.entity_id
_entity_poly.type
_entity_poly.pdbx_seq_one_letter_code
_entity_poly.pdbx_strand_id
1 'polypeptide(L)'
;MEELTGAQLIAESLKAQNVEYMFGIVGVPIIEVAMAAQAAGIKYVGMRNEQAACYAASAIGYLTGHPAVCLVVSGPGLIHALGGMANANMNCWPVLVIGGSSDQNQETTGAFQEFPQVEACRLYSKFSARPGSLVMIPAVVEKAVRSSIYGRPGACYIDIPGDMVNARIDRKTVRFPSCCPPPPVSLASNHEISKAFTVLKQAQRPLLIIGKGAAYGRAENEIKELVELSGLPFLPTPMGKGVLPDDHPNCVAAARSRALLQADAVVLLGARLNWILHFGFPPRFSPDVKLIQVDICAEELSNNVRATAALLGDVRAVVSQLLKTLRSNKWTYPANTEWWINLKEKMASNAQISKALSLQNTLPMNYYTAFHHIAEHLPKDCVIVSEGANTMDIGRTMLLNYLPRHRLDAGTFGTMGVGPGFAIAAAVLEQAQHTGRRVVCVEGDSAFGFSGMEVETMCRYKLPVIIIVINNNGIYSGVNTETWREMEKMGDMTVIAPPVTLLPEARYEQVMCAFGGRGYLVRTVEELRTALQQSLSDTTNPSLINVLIDPTSDRKQQSDPGNVWRDEETEDKNSKGKVCQVGAPGPAGPAGPQGPPGLPGSKGPKGEKGEIGRPGQKGRTGSPGLPGRQGPNGWPGPSGPKGEKGDSGLMGLPGARGPIGPKGLSGYKGEKGSRGDRGEAGPKGQKGTMGLTGMLGQKGEMGPKGEAGIPGSRGPTGQPGKRGKQGSKGDTGLTGPMGPAGPQGPPGHPGPPGLPASGLYVVGPKGEKGQPGNPGHCGCNSLVNMNNPSSSFDHHSRSSYPRVPAIFVVNNEEELDRLHTDNALAFRKDQRTLYFKDTDGWLPVQLTPFQSTEHAPDQDGFCGDGIVQVVNGEECDDGNKVVTDGCVKCRHAYCGDGYRYDGAEDCDGKDFGYQTCNSYLPGSYGNLKCTVDCFIDSTSCKYFT
;
A
#
# COMPACT_ATOMS: atom_id res chain seq x y z
N MET A 1 45.03 7.47 7.25
CA MET A 1 44.47 6.47 6.29
C MET A 1 43.33 7.15 5.54
N GLU A 2 42.80 6.54 4.48
CA GLU A 2 41.60 7.08 3.82
C GLU A 2 40.40 6.48 4.54
N GLU A 3 39.75 7.28 5.38
CA GLU A 3 38.56 6.85 6.12
C GLU A 3 37.29 7.16 5.33
N LEU A 4 36.36 6.19 5.32
CA LEU A 4 35.00 6.37 4.82
C LEU A 4 34.02 6.33 6.00
N THR A 5 32.96 7.14 5.94
CA THR A 5 31.75 6.93 6.77
C THR A 5 30.89 5.82 6.17
N GLY A 6 29.99 5.24 6.97
CA GLY A 6 28.98 4.29 6.47
C GLY A 6 28.13 4.88 5.34
N ALA A 7 27.74 6.15 5.44
CA ALA A 7 27.05 6.87 4.36
C ALA A 7 27.83 6.90 3.03
N GLN A 8 29.13 7.23 3.08
CA GLN A 8 30.01 7.19 1.90
C GLN A 8 30.15 5.77 1.35
N LEU A 9 30.31 4.79 2.24
CA LEU A 9 30.43 3.37 1.88
C LEU A 9 29.16 2.84 1.19
N ILE A 10 27.97 3.23 1.64
CA ILE A 10 26.69 2.89 0.97
C ILE A 10 26.64 3.53 -0.43
N ALA A 11 26.98 4.82 -0.55
CA ALA A 11 26.97 5.53 -1.82
C ALA A 11 27.94 4.94 -2.85
N GLU A 12 29.18 4.65 -2.44
CA GLU A 12 30.17 3.98 -3.29
C GLU A 12 29.75 2.55 -3.66
N SER A 13 29.16 1.81 -2.72
CA SER A 13 28.64 0.44 -2.99
C SER A 13 27.53 0.45 -4.04
N LEU A 14 26.60 1.41 -3.95
CA LEU A 14 25.54 1.59 -4.94
C LEU A 14 26.12 1.97 -6.31
N LYS A 15 27.10 2.88 -6.35
CA LYS A 15 27.74 3.31 -7.59
C LYS A 15 28.54 2.18 -8.26
N ALA A 16 29.19 1.32 -7.47
CA ALA A 16 29.90 0.12 -7.95
C ALA A 16 28.96 -0.94 -8.57
N GLN A 17 27.65 -0.85 -8.31
CA GLN A 17 26.60 -1.69 -8.89
C GLN A 17 25.75 -0.93 -9.94
N ASN A 18 26.30 0.15 -10.52
CA ASN A 18 25.67 0.99 -11.55
C ASN A 18 24.30 1.61 -11.15
N VAL A 19 24.05 1.84 -9.85
CA VAL A 19 22.88 2.61 -9.42
C VAL A 19 23.10 4.09 -9.72
N GLU A 20 22.24 4.65 -10.58
CA GLU A 20 22.31 6.05 -11.02
C GLU A 20 21.26 6.98 -10.38
N TYR A 21 20.16 6.42 -9.87
CA TYR A 21 18.98 7.18 -9.42
C TYR A 21 18.56 6.77 -8.01
N MET A 22 18.17 7.76 -7.21
CA MET A 22 17.65 7.59 -5.86
C MET A 22 16.47 8.54 -5.65
N PHE A 23 15.31 8.00 -5.27
CA PHE A 23 14.13 8.78 -4.88
C PHE A 23 13.96 8.60 -3.36
N GLY A 24 13.33 9.53 -2.66
CA GLY A 24 13.10 9.31 -1.22
C GLY A 24 12.67 10.53 -0.44
N ILE A 25 12.70 10.39 0.88
CA ILE A 25 12.55 11.50 1.85
C ILE A 25 13.66 11.37 2.89
N VAL A 26 14.33 12.49 3.17
CA VAL A 26 15.42 12.55 4.17
C VAL A 26 14.93 12.96 5.54
N GLY A 27 15.59 12.40 6.55
CA GLY A 27 15.44 12.66 7.98
C GLY A 27 16.38 11.74 8.74
N VAL A 28 16.34 11.77 10.07
CA VAL A 28 17.16 10.85 10.89
C VAL A 28 16.80 9.40 10.53
N PRO A 29 17.79 8.49 10.30
CA PRO A 29 19.24 8.68 10.32
C PRO A 29 19.91 8.80 8.92
N ILE A 30 19.17 8.99 7.83
CA ILE A 30 19.68 8.79 6.45
C ILE A 30 19.94 10.08 5.63
N ILE A 31 20.01 11.25 6.27
CA ILE A 31 20.36 12.53 5.60
C ILE A 31 21.74 12.42 4.92
N GLU A 32 22.71 11.91 5.66
CA GLU A 32 24.10 11.76 5.21
C GLU A 32 24.21 10.76 4.06
N VAL A 33 23.35 9.72 4.02
CA VAL A 33 23.30 8.74 2.92
C VAL A 33 22.86 9.40 1.61
N ALA A 34 21.85 10.28 1.65
CA ALA A 34 21.43 11.04 0.46
C ALA A 34 22.52 12.02 -0.01
N MET A 35 23.17 12.73 0.93
CA MET A 35 24.26 13.65 0.62
C MET A 35 25.48 12.93 0.02
N ALA A 36 25.84 11.76 0.57
CA ALA A 36 26.90 10.91 0.03
C ALA A 36 26.55 10.35 -1.35
N ALA A 37 25.29 9.95 -1.58
CA ALA A 37 24.81 9.51 -2.88
C ALA A 37 24.92 10.63 -3.93
N GLN A 38 24.52 11.86 -3.61
CA GLN A 38 24.72 13.02 -4.48
C GLN A 38 26.20 13.29 -4.77
N ALA A 39 27.07 13.22 -3.76
CA ALA A 39 28.52 13.38 -3.93
C ALA A 39 29.14 12.28 -4.82
N ALA A 40 28.63 11.05 -4.77
CA ALA A 40 29.00 9.93 -5.64
C ALA A 40 28.39 10.00 -7.07
N GLY A 41 27.67 11.08 -7.40
CA GLY A 41 27.02 11.24 -8.70
C GLY A 41 25.82 10.30 -8.92
N ILE A 42 25.06 10.02 -7.85
CA ILE A 42 23.72 9.41 -7.91
C ILE A 42 22.70 10.55 -7.88
N LYS A 43 21.74 10.53 -8.81
CA LYS A 43 20.70 11.57 -8.93
C LYS A 43 19.65 11.36 -7.84
N TYR A 44 19.80 12.09 -6.73
CA TYR A 44 18.80 12.14 -5.66
C TYR A 44 17.62 13.06 -5.99
N VAL A 45 16.42 12.51 -5.91
CA VAL A 45 15.13 13.17 -6.15
C VAL A 45 14.29 13.07 -4.87
N GLY A 46 14.31 14.12 -4.06
CA GLY A 46 13.49 14.21 -2.85
C GLY A 46 12.01 14.36 -3.22
N MET A 47 11.16 13.50 -2.68
CA MET A 47 9.73 13.41 -2.97
C MET A 47 8.90 13.98 -1.80
N ARG A 48 7.58 13.90 -1.87
CA ARG A 48 6.63 14.37 -0.83
C ARG A 48 5.90 13.24 -0.10
N ASN A 49 5.90 12.02 -0.63
CA ASN A 49 5.61 10.80 0.11
C ASN A 49 6.55 9.65 -0.27
N GLU A 50 6.97 8.82 0.70
CA GLU A 50 7.88 7.69 0.49
C GLU A 50 7.25 6.59 -0.39
N GLN A 51 5.91 6.45 -0.39
CA GLN A 51 5.20 5.56 -1.30
C GLN A 51 5.38 6.00 -2.76
N ALA A 52 5.22 7.29 -3.03
CA ALA A 52 5.44 7.88 -4.35
C ALA A 52 6.91 7.83 -4.78
N ALA A 53 7.85 7.96 -3.82
CA ALA A 53 9.26 7.71 -4.06
C ALA A 53 9.54 6.26 -4.49
N CYS A 54 8.92 5.28 -3.82
CA CYS A 54 9.07 3.88 -4.16
C CYS A 54 8.41 3.54 -5.52
N TYR A 55 7.27 4.17 -5.85
CA TYR A 55 6.68 4.09 -7.19
C TYR A 55 7.67 4.62 -8.25
N ALA A 56 8.21 5.82 -8.07
CA ALA A 56 9.18 6.43 -8.98
C ALA A 56 10.45 5.55 -9.17
N ALA A 57 11.02 5.05 -8.08
CA ALA A 57 12.18 4.16 -8.12
C ALA A 57 11.88 2.85 -8.89
N SER A 58 10.70 2.24 -8.66
CA SER A 58 10.28 1.03 -9.38
C SER A 58 10.03 1.26 -10.88
N ALA A 59 9.60 2.47 -11.27
CA ALA A 59 9.41 2.85 -12.67
C ALA A 59 10.74 2.98 -13.43
N ILE A 60 11.78 3.58 -12.81
CA ILE A 60 13.15 3.51 -13.36
C ILE A 60 13.59 2.05 -13.54
N GLY A 61 13.28 1.20 -12.56
CA GLY A 61 13.50 -0.25 -12.62
C GLY A 61 12.92 -0.91 -13.87
N TYR A 62 11.64 -0.64 -14.17
CA TYR A 62 10.97 -1.15 -15.37
C TYR A 62 11.51 -0.57 -16.68
N LEU A 63 11.78 0.75 -16.72
CA LEU A 63 12.22 1.44 -17.94
C LEU A 63 13.66 1.05 -18.33
N THR A 64 14.57 0.95 -17.34
CA THR A 64 16.01 0.70 -17.55
C THR A 64 16.42 -0.77 -17.39
N GLY A 65 15.65 -1.58 -16.66
CA GLY A 65 16.02 -2.95 -16.29
C GLY A 65 17.00 -3.04 -15.11
N HIS A 66 17.44 -1.90 -14.56
CA HIS A 66 18.34 -1.81 -13.41
C HIS A 66 17.62 -1.05 -12.27
N PRO A 67 17.76 -1.47 -11.00
CA PRO A 67 17.01 -0.85 -9.91
C PRO A 67 17.49 0.57 -9.61
N ALA A 68 16.54 1.48 -9.38
CA ALA A 68 16.79 2.69 -8.60
C ALA A 68 16.57 2.40 -7.10
N VAL A 69 17.07 3.31 -6.25
CA VAL A 69 16.84 3.26 -4.80
C VAL A 69 15.64 4.11 -4.40
N CYS A 70 14.81 3.60 -3.50
CA CYS A 70 13.96 4.39 -2.61
C CYS A 70 14.67 4.51 -1.26
N LEU A 71 15.04 5.72 -0.83
CA LEU A 71 15.67 5.99 0.47
C LEU A 71 14.62 6.54 1.45
N VAL A 72 14.49 5.90 2.61
CA VAL A 72 13.44 6.22 3.60
C VAL A 72 13.97 6.24 5.03
N VAL A 73 13.34 7.06 5.87
CA VAL A 73 13.59 7.09 7.31
C VAL A 73 13.00 5.86 8.01
N SER A 74 13.41 5.66 9.26
CA SER A 74 12.92 4.63 10.16
C SER A 74 11.40 4.64 10.37
N GLY A 75 10.86 3.48 10.75
CA GLY A 75 9.49 3.29 11.20
C GLY A 75 8.44 3.83 10.21
N PRO A 76 7.78 4.98 10.50
CA PRO A 76 6.76 5.56 9.62
C PRO A 76 7.20 5.73 8.15
N GLY A 77 8.45 6.15 7.88
CA GLY A 77 8.91 6.36 6.50
C GLY A 77 8.96 5.07 5.69
N LEU A 78 9.44 3.99 6.31
CA LEU A 78 9.39 2.65 5.73
C LEU A 78 7.95 2.15 5.60
N ILE A 79 7.10 2.35 6.60
CA ILE A 79 5.69 1.93 6.58
C ILE A 79 4.93 2.55 5.40
N HIS A 80 5.17 3.83 5.08
CA HIS A 80 4.62 4.46 3.87
C HIS A 80 5.11 3.77 2.59
N ALA A 81 6.41 3.42 2.52
CA ALA A 81 7.02 2.77 1.36
C ALA A 81 6.57 1.32 1.13
N LEU A 82 6.05 0.60 2.14
CA LEU A 82 5.60 -0.80 1.99
C LEU A 82 4.55 -0.97 0.87
N GLY A 83 3.65 0.00 0.68
CA GLY A 83 2.70 -0.01 -0.44
C GLY A 83 3.38 0.06 -1.81
N GLY A 84 4.47 0.84 -1.91
CA GLY A 84 5.32 0.90 -3.09
C GLY A 84 6.10 -0.40 -3.34
N MET A 85 6.63 -1.01 -2.29
CA MET A 85 7.31 -2.31 -2.36
C MET A 85 6.37 -3.42 -2.84
N ALA A 86 5.16 -3.49 -2.26
CA ALA A 86 4.11 -4.41 -2.68
C ALA A 86 3.74 -4.19 -4.16
N ASN A 87 3.53 -2.94 -4.59
CA ASN A 87 3.24 -2.61 -5.98
C ASN A 87 4.39 -3.01 -6.94
N ALA A 88 5.65 -2.81 -6.54
CA ALA A 88 6.82 -3.21 -7.34
C ALA A 88 6.95 -4.73 -7.48
N ASN A 89 6.80 -5.49 -6.38
CA ASN A 89 6.76 -6.96 -6.41
C ASN A 89 5.61 -7.48 -7.29
N MET A 90 4.41 -6.92 -7.12
CA MET A 90 3.21 -7.36 -7.85
C MET A 90 3.24 -6.98 -9.33
N ASN A 91 3.96 -5.90 -9.71
CA ASN A 91 4.27 -5.60 -11.10
C ASN A 91 5.52 -6.30 -11.64
N CYS A 92 6.31 -6.92 -10.75
CA CYS A 92 7.57 -7.61 -11.02
C CYS A 92 8.66 -6.68 -11.57
N TRP A 93 8.89 -5.56 -10.88
CA TRP A 93 9.87 -4.53 -11.26
C TRP A 93 11.01 -4.43 -10.23
N PRO A 94 12.28 -4.28 -10.66
CA PRO A 94 13.42 -4.20 -9.76
C PRO A 94 13.45 -2.84 -9.04
N VAL A 95 13.51 -2.86 -7.71
CA VAL A 95 13.72 -1.66 -6.89
C VAL A 95 14.50 -2.03 -5.63
N LEU A 96 15.41 -1.16 -5.20
CA LEU A 96 16.01 -1.24 -3.87
C LEU A 96 15.27 -0.29 -2.95
N VAL A 97 14.93 -0.73 -1.73
CA VAL A 97 14.49 0.16 -0.66
C VAL A 97 15.56 0.12 0.43
N ILE A 98 16.11 1.28 0.77
CA ILE A 98 17.08 1.45 1.84
C ILE A 98 16.39 2.22 2.96
N GLY A 99 16.12 1.54 4.07
CA GLY A 99 15.53 2.15 5.25
C GLY A 99 16.60 2.41 6.30
N GLY A 100 16.65 3.63 6.81
CA GLY A 100 17.34 3.89 8.08
C GLY A 100 16.61 3.19 9.23
N SER A 101 17.33 2.72 10.24
CA SER A 101 16.78 2.15 11.48
C SER A 101 17.39 2.81 12.72
N SER A 102 16.73 2.65 13.86
CA SER A 102 17.29 3.04 15.17
C SER A 102 18.64 2.34 15.42
N ASP A 103 19.50 2.93 16.25
CA ASP A 103 20.83 2.37 16.55
C ASP A 103 20.72 0.94 17.13
N GLN A 104 21.64 0.05 16.77
CA GLN A 104 21.57 -1.38 17.14
C GLN A 104 21.51 -1.63 18.66
N ASN A 105 22.08 -0.74 19.47
CA ASN A 105 22.09 -0.84 20.93
C ASN A 105 20.80 -0.31 21.60
N GLN A 106 19.83 0.20 20.83
CA GLN A 106 18.54 0.70 21.33
C GLN A 106 17.36 -0.24 21.02
N GLU A 107 17.58 -1.34 20.27
CA GLU A 107 16.49 -2.26 19.90
C GLU A 107 15.81 -2.88 21.14
N THR A 108 14.49 -3.00 21.09
CA THR A 108 13.57 -3.40 22.18
C THR A 108 13.47 -2.43 23.37
N THR A 109 14.08 -1.24 23.30
CA THR A 109 14.03 -0.26 24.40
C THR A 109 12.96 0.83 24.24
N GLY A 110 12.27 0.90 23.10
CA GLY A 110 11.37 2.00 22.75
C GLY A 110 12.12 3.14 22.03
N ALA A 111 13.04 2.78 21.14
CA ALA A 111 13.91 3.73 20.43
C ALA A 111 13.12 4.69 19.52
N PHE A 112 13.77 5.78 19.11
CA PHE A 112 13.14 6.72 18.16
C PHE A 112 12.82 6.00 16.84
N GLN A 113 11.54 5.96 16.49
CA GLN A 113 10.99 5.26 15.32
C GLN A 113 11.32 3.75 15.26
N GLU A 114 11.46 3.09 16.41
CA GLU A 114 11.71 1.65 16.49
C GLU A 114 10.61 0.84 15.76
N PHE A 115 11.02 -0.06 14.87
CA PHE A 115 10.14 -0.94 14.09
C PHE A 115 10.92 -2.19 13.63
N PRO A 116 10.34 -3.40 13.63
CA PRO A 116 11.00 -4.62 13.12
C PRO A 116 11.05 -4.61 11.57
N GLN A 117 11.92 -3.76 11.03
CA GLN A 117 11.94 -3.37 9.62
C GLN A 117 12.24 -4.52 8.67
N VAL A 118 13.25 -5.33 9.00
CA VAL A 118 13.69 -6.48 8.19
C VAL A 118 12.57 -7.49 8.06
N GLU A 119 11.92 -7.84 9.19
CA GLU A 119 10.80 -8.78 9.27
C GLU A 119 9.59 -8.28 8.48
N ALA A 120 9.18 -7.03 8.70
CA ALA A 120 8.04 -6.42 8.01
C ALA A 120 8.24 -6.40 6.48
N CYS A 121 9.47 -6.17 6.01
CA CYS A 121 9.79 -6.14 4.59
C CYS A 121 9.83 -7.53 3.92
N ARG A 122 9.89 -8.66 4.66
CA ARG A 122 9.98 -10.01 4.06
C ARG A 122 8.78 -10.36 3.18
N LEU A 123 7.58 -9.87 3.50
CA LEU A 123 6.37 -10.11 2.70
C LEU A 123 6.32 -9.28 1.40
N TYR A 124 7.12 -8.22 1.32
CA TYR A 124 7.07 -7.23 0.24
C TYR A 124 8.39 -7.12 -0.55
N SER A 125 9.29 -8.10 -0.41
CA SER A 125 10.58 -8.12 -1.09
C SER A 125 11.04 -9.54 -1.43
N LYS A 126 11.95 -9.66 -2.39
CA LYS A 126 12.66 -10.92 -2.73
C LYS A 126 13.87 -11.17 -1.83
N PHE A 127 14.35 -10.12 -1.17
CA PHE A 127 15.49 -10.13 -0.26
C PHE A 127 15.30 -8.99 0.75
N SER A 128 15.47 -9.28 2.04
CA SER A 128 15.39 -8.32 3.14
C SER A 128 16.50 -8.64 4.13
N ALA A 129 17.40 -7.68 4.41
CA ALA A 129 18.53 -7.90 5.31
C ALA A 129 19.08 -6.61 5.94
N ARG A 130 19.71 -6.75 7.12
CA ARG A 130 20.61 -5.77 7.74
C ARG A 130 22.06 -6.22 7.52
N PRO A 131 23.01 -5.36 7.10
CA PRO A 131 24.44 -5.67 7.12
C PRO A 131 24.95 -5.81 8.57
N GLY A 132 25.57 -6.94 8.92
CA GLY A 132 26.07 -7.18 10.28
C GLY A 132 27.31 -6.35 10.69
N SER A 133 27.91 -5.61 9.76
CA SER A 133 29.00 -4.65 10.00
C SER A 133 29.20 -3.75 8.78
N LEU A 134 29.98 -2.67 8.91
CA LEU A 134 30.33 -1.80 7.78
C LEU A 134 30.96 -2.58 6.61
N VAL A 135 31.87 -3.52 6.90
CA VAL A 135 32.56 -4.35 5.89
C VAL A 135 31.57 -5.14 5.02
N MET A 136 30.39 -5.47 5.56
CA MET A 136 29.36 -6.24 4.84
C MET A 136 28.46 -5.39 3.93
N ILE A 137 28.46 -4.06 4.04
CA ILE A 137 27.60 -3.17 3.25
C ILE A 137 27.75 -3.42 1.73
N PRO A 138 28.95 -3.44 1.14
CA PRO A 138 29.11 -3.69 -0.30
C PRO A 138 28.55 -5.04 -0.77
N ALA A 139 28.70 -6.09 0.03
CA ALA A 139 28.22 -7.43 -0.29
C ALA A 139 26.70 -7.56 -0.17
N VAL A 140 26.08 -6.88 0.80
CA VAL A 140 24.62 -6.81 0.93
C VAL A 140 24.01 -5.99 -0.21
N VAL A 141 24.65 -4.89 -0.62
CA VAL A 141 24.21 -4.07 -1.77
C VAL A 141 24.29 -4.86 -3.07
N GLU A 142 25.39 -5.56 -3.38
CA GLU A 142 25.48 -6.45 -4.54
C GLU A 142 24.36 -7.50 -4.53
N LYS A 143 24.18 -8.20 -3.40
CA LYS A 143 23.17 -9.25 -3.27
C LYS A 143 21.75 -8.69 -3.45
N ALA A 144 21.46 -7.50 -2.95
CA ALA A 144 20.17 -6.84 -3.13
C ALA A 144 19.93 -6.41 -4.59
N VAL A 145 20.92 -5.82 -5.25
CA VAL A 145 20.85 -5.47 -6.68
C VAL A 145 20.54 -6.74 -7.49
N ARG A 146 21.41 -7.76 -7.39
CA ARG A 146 21.25 -9.03 -8.11
C ARG A 146 19.90 -9.71 -7.82
N SER A 147 19.47 -9.76 -6.55
CA SER A 147 18.17 -10.33 -6.17
C SER A 147 16.98 -9.55 -6.76
N SER A 148 17.10 -8.23 -6.95
CA SER A 148 16.02 -7.43 -7.55
C SER A 148 15.79 -7.75 -9.03
N ILE A 149 16.86 -8.09 -9.79
CA ILE A 149 16.81 -8.31 -11.25
C ILE A 149 16.84 -9.78 -11.71
N TYR A 150 17.29 -10.74 -10.90
CA TYR A 150 17.41 -12.15 -11.33
C TYR A 150 16.08 -12.92 -11.29
N GLY A 151 15.82 -13.71 -12.33
CA GLY A 151 14.54 -14.41 -12.51
C GLY A 151 13.39 -13.42 -12.74
N ARG A 152 12.24 -13.64 -12.10
CA ARG A 152 11.16 -12.65 -12.05
C ARG A 152 11.58 -11.45 -11.18
N PRO A 153 11.66 -10.20 -11.69
CA PRO A 153 12.18 -9.07 -10.92
C PRO A 153 11.26 -8.65 -9.75
N GLY A 154 11.77 -7.88 -8.80
CA GLY A 154 11.00 -7.38 -7.66
C GLY A 154 11.77 -6.47 -6.72
N ALA A 155 11.11 -6.03 -5.65
CA ALA A 155 11.69 -5.20 -4.61
C ALA A 155 12.71 -5.97 -3.75
N CYS A 156 13.75 -5.30 -3.29
CA CYS A 156 14.70 -5.79 -2.29
C CYS A 156 14.92 -4.70 -1.23
N TYR A 157 15.10 -5.10 0.03
CA TYR A 157 15.22 -4.21 1.17
C TYR A 157 16.57 -4.34 1.88
N ILE A 158 17.13 -3.19 2.27
CA ILE A 158 18.35 -3.08 3.10
C ILE A 158 18.04 -2.18 4.30
N ASP A 159 18.23 -2.72 5.50
CA ASP A 159 18.13 -1.98 6.76
C ASP A 159 19.50 -1.40 7.15
N ILE A 160 19.57 -0.11 7.47
CA ILE A 160 20.80 0.62 7.84
C ILE A 160 20.61 1.33 9.18
N PRO A 161 21.11 0.76 10.29
CA PRO A 161 21.09 1.38 11.61
C PRO A 161 21.82 2.72 11.68
N GLY A 162 21.31 3.65 12.48
CA GLY A 162 21.82 5.03 12.59
C GLY A 162 23.28 5.11 13.05
N ASP A 163 23.67 4.25 13.98
CA ASP A 163 25.06 4.09 14.43
C ASP A 163 26.00 3.67 13.29
N MET A 164 25.52 2.87 12.33
CA MET A 164 26.29 2.49 11.16
C MET A 164 26.43 3.63 10.13
N VAL A 165 25.48 4.57 10.02
CA VAL A 165 25.55 5.65 9.00
C VAL A 165 26.78 6.53 9.20
N ASN A 166 27.06 6.90 10.45
CA ASN A 166 28.13 7.84 10.81
C ASN A 166 29.40 7.17 11.35
N ALA A 167 29.38 5.86 11.62
CA ALA A 167 30.58 5.09 11.93
C ALA A 167 31.62 5.15 10.78
N ARG A 168 32.90 4.98 11.15
CA ARG A 168 34.06 5.14 10.26
C ARG A 168 34.81 3.83 10.05
N ILE A 169 35.44 3.69 8.88
CA ILE A 169 36.27 2.54 8.52
C ILE A 169 37.43 2.95 7.59
N ASP A 170 38.60 2.31 7.70
CA ASP A 170 39.67 2.45 6.71
C ASP A 170 39.23 1.80 5.40
N ARG A 171 39.24 2.55 4.30
CA ARG A 171 38.93 2.08 2.94
C ARG A 171 39.66 0.79 2.59
N LYS A 172 40.87 0.57 3.11
CA LYS A 172 41.69 -0.63 2.85
C LYS A 172 41.14 -1.93 3.43
N THR A 173 40.28 -1.89 4.47
CA THR A 173 39.68 -3.09 5.05
C THR A 173 38.37 -3.49 4.35
N VAL A 174 37.86 -2.65 3.44
CA VAL A 174 36.63 -2.86 2.70
C VAL A 174 36.91 -3.49 1.33
N ARG A 175 36.28 -4.63 1.05
CA ARG A 175 36.26 -5.23 -0.29
C ARG A 175 34.94 -4.91 -0.99
N PHE A 176 34.99 -4.06 -2.01
CA PHE A 176 33.87 -3.86 -2.92
C PHE A 176 33.76 -5.06 -3.90
N PRO A 177 32.58 -5.69 -4.03
CA PRO A 177 32.30 -6.59 -5.15
C PRO A 177 32.36 -5.84 -6.48
N SER A 178 32.67 -6.56 -7.56
CA SER A 178 32.38 -6.09 -8.92
C SER A 178 30.87 -5.88 -9.10
N CYS A 179 30.47 -5.04 -10.07
CA CYS A 179 29.08 -4.97 -10.52
C CYS A 179 28.54 -6.39 -10.79
N CYS A 180 27.34 -6.69 -10.32
CA CYS A 180 26.71 -7.98 -10.56
C CYS A 180 26.56 -8.24 -12.08
N PRO A 181 26.82 -9.47 -12.57
CA PRO A 181 26.62 -9.78 -13.98
C PRO A 181 25.12 -9.75 -14.34
N PRO A 182 24.77 -9.53 -15.62
CA PRO A 182 23.38 -9.49 -16.06
C PRO A 182 22.64 -10.82 -15.77
N PRO A 183 21.30 -10.82 -15.67
CA PRO A 183 20.53 -12.04 -15.41
C PRO A 183 20.83 -13.15 -16.44
N PRO A 184 21.04 -14.41 -16.00
CA PRO A 184 21.24 -15.53 -16.91
C PRO A 184 20.07 -15.72 -17.87
N VAL A 185 20.37 -15.84 -19.17
CA VAL A 185 19.37 -16.02 -20.23
C VAL A 185 19.06 -17.51 -20.37
N SER A 186 17.84 -17.91 -20.03
CA SER A 186 17.36 -19.30 -20.14
C SER A 186 16.56 -19.53 -21.43
N LEU A 187 16.72 -20.73 -22.00
CA LEU A 187 15.99 -21.22 -23.17
C LEU A 187 14.91 -22.23 -22.75
N ALA A 188 13.79 -22.25 -23.47
CA ALA A 188 12.77 -23.28 -23.29
C ALA A 188 13.20 -24.61 -23.90
N SER A 189 12.65 -25.72 -23.39
CA SER A 189 12.89 -27.06 -23.93
C SER A 189 12.49 -27.14 -25.41
N ASN A 190 13.36 -27.71 -26.25
CA ASN A 190 13.07 -27.95 -27.67
C ASN A 190 11.81 -28.81 -27.89
N HIS A 191 11.45 -29.67 -26.93
CA HIS A 191 10.20 -30.43 -26.96
C HIS A 191 8.99 -29.50 -26.86
N GLU A 192 8.94 -28.63 -25.85
CA GLU A 192 7.83 -27.69 -25.65
C GLU A 192 7.78 -26.63 -26.78
N ILE A 193 8.91 -26.22 -27.35
CA ILE A 193 8.96 -25.39 -28.57
C ILE A 193 8.30 -26.09 -29.77
N SER A 194 8.60 -27.38 -29.97
CA SER A 194 8.01 -28.18 -31.06
C SER A 194 6.49 -28.40 -30.85
N LYS A 195 6.08 -28.57 -29.59
CA LYS A 195 4.69 -28.70 -29.15
C LYS A 195 3.92 -27.39 -29.34
N ALA A 196 4.50 -26.25 -28.96
CA ALA A 196 3.94 -24.92 -29.20
C ALA A 196 3.77 -24.63 -30.70
N PHE A 197 4.77 -24.97 -31.52
CA PHE A 197 4.64 -24.88 -32.98
C PHE A 197 3.53 -25.79 -33.52
N THR A 198 3.39 -27.01 -33.00
CA THR A 198 2.33 -27.95 -33.41
C THR A 198 0.94 -27.41 -33.08
N VAL A 199 0.75 -26.82 -31.88
CA VAL A 199 -0.50 -26.16 -31.49
C VAL A 199 -0.81 -24.96 -32.39
N LEU A 200 0.17 -24.09 -32.66
CA LEU A 200 0.01 -22.95 -33.58
C LEU A 200 -0.35 -23.39 -35.00
N LYS A 201 0.30 -24.43 -35.52
CA LYS A 201 0.04 -24.98 -36.86
C LYS A 201 -1.35 -25.59 -37.01
N GLN A 202 -1.98 -26.01 -35.91
CA GLN A 202 -3.33 -26.57 -35.88
C GLN A 202 -4.43 -25.53 -35.58
N ALA A 203 -4.07 -24.32 -35.16
CA ALA A 203 -5.03 -23.31 -34.71
C ALA A 203 -5.79 -22.67 -35.88
N GLN A 204 -7.13 -22.65 -35.78
CA GLN A 204 -8.01 -21.98 -36.74
C GLN A 204 -8.17 -20.49 -36.39
N ARG A 205 -8.15 -20.16 -35.09
CA ARG A 205 -8.36 -18.83 -34.52
C ARG A 205 -7.24 -18.48 -33.52
N PRO A 206 -5.95 -18.50 -33.94
CA PRO A 206 -4.85 -18.20 -33.05
C PRO A 206 -4.85 -16.72 -32.62
N LEU A 207 -4.32 -16.44 -31.44
CA LEU A 207 -4.13 -15.09 -30.90
C LEU A 207 -2.79 -14.97 -30.14
N LEU A 208 -2.02 -13.94 -30.43
CA LEU A 208 -0.85 -13.55 -29.64
C LEU A 208 -1.25 -12.53 -28.55
N ILE A 209 -0.79 -12.69 -27.31
CA ILE A 209 -1.00 -11.74 -26.22
C ILE A 209 0.35 -11.26 -25.70
N ILE A 210 0.57 -9.94 -25.75
CA ILE A 210 1.85 -9.32 -25.41
C ILE A 210 1.78 -8.68 -24.03
N GLY A 211 2.55 -9.23 -23.08
CA GLY A 211 2.63 -8.79 -21.70
C GLY A 211 3.67 -7.69 -21.47
N LYS A 212 3.58 -6.98 -20.33
CA LYS A 212 4.67 -6.08 -19.91
C LYS A 212 5.99 -6.81 -19.60
N GLY A 213 5.95 -8.14 -19.38
CA GLY A 213 7.17 -8.96 -19.28
C GLY A 213 7.96 -8.99 -20.59
N ALA A 214 7.29 -9.00 -21.74
CA ALA A 214 7.95 -8.86 -23.04
C ALA A 214 8.61 -7.49 -23.24
N ALA A 215 7.93 -6.42 -22.79
CA ALA A 215 8.44 -5.05 -22.82
C ALA A 215 9.67 -4.87 -21.90
N TYR A 216 9.68 -5.51 -20.73
CA TYR A 216 10.81 -5.52 -19.80
C TYR A 216 11.99 -6.35 -20.33
N GLY A 217 11.72 -7.57 -20.81
CA GLY A 217 12.70 -8.51 -21.39
C GLY A 217 13.31 -8.09 -22.74
N ARG A 218 13.06 -6.85 -23.19
CA ARG A 218 13.60 -6.25 -24.43
C ARG A 218 13.26 -7.04 -25.70
N ALA A 219 12.12 -7.72 -25.73
CA ALA A 219 11.72 -8.64 -26.80
C ALA A 219 11.00 -7.95 -27.98
N GLU A 220 10.93 -6.62 -28.03
CA GLU A 220 10.20 -5.87 -29.06
C GLU A 220 10.59 -6.23 -30.50
N ASN A 221 11.87 -6.46 -30.80
CA ASN A 221 12.32 -6.74 -32.16
C ASN A 221 11.93 -8.16 -32.60
N GLU A 222 12.15 -9.13 -31.72
CA GLU A 222 11.87 -10.55 -31.94
C GLU A 222 10.36 -10.80 -31.99
N ILE A 223 9.56 -10.08 -31.21
CA ILE A 223 8.09 -10.17 -31.25
C ILE A 223 7.52 -9.44 -32.47
N LYS A 224 8.13 -8.32 -32.89
CA LYS A 224 7.79 -7.68 -34.16
C LYS A 224 8.04 -8.63 -35.32
N GLU A 225 9.22 -9.22 -35.41
CA GLU A 225 9.53 -10.20 -36.47
C GLU A 225 8.61 -11.43 -36.38
N LEU A 226 8.26 -11.90 -35.17
CA LEU A 226 7.31 -13.00 -34.99
C LEU A 226 5.97 -12.67 -35.66
N VAL A 227 5.39 -11.50 -35.38
CA VAL A 227 4.09 -11.07 -35.95
C VAL A 227 4.17 -10.83 -37.46
N GLU A 228 5.24 -10.18 -37.94
CA GLU A 228 5.44 -9.87 -39.37
C GLU A 228 5.67 -11.13 -40.21
N LEU A 229 6.46 -12.09 -39.71
CA LEU A 229 6.69 -13.39 -40.36
C LEU A 229 5.44 -14.27 -40.32
N SER A 230 4.75 -14.32 -39.17
CA SER A 230 3.70 -15.30 -38.94
C SER A 230 2.29 -14.84 -39.34
N GLY A 231 2.08 -13.54 -39.64
CA GLY A 231 0.75 -13.01 -40.01
C GLY A 231 -0.31 -13.12 -38.90
N LEU A 232 0.09 -13.31 -37.64
CA LEU A 232 -0.82 -13.55 -36.52
C LEU A 232 -1.46 -12.26 -36.00
N PRO A 233 -2.74 -12.29 -35.56
CA PRO A 233 -3.33 -11.21 -34.78
C PRO A 233 -2.70 -11.14 -33.38
N PHE A 234 -2.52 -9.92 -32.86
CA PHE A 234 -1.99 -9.71 -31.51
C PHE A 234 -2.83 -8.74 -30.67
N LEU A 235 -2.84 -8.97 -29.36
CA LEU A 235 -3.53 -8.19 -28.35
C LEU A 235 -2.51 -7.74 -27.28
N PRO A 236 -2.17 -6.45 -27.18
CA PRO A 236 -1.37 -5.96 -26.08
C PRO A 236 -2.17 -5.97 -24.76
N THR A 237 -1.50 -6.34 -23.67
CA THR A 237 -1.91 -5.99 -22.29
C THR A 237 -1.72 -4.49 -22.04
N PRO A 238 -2.27 -3.89 -20.96
CA PRO A 238 -2.21 -2.43 -20.75
C PRO A 238 -0.81 -1.82 -20.89
N MET A 239 0.20 -2.39 -20.23
CA MET A 239 1.61 -1.97 -20.38
C MET A 239 2.41 -2.81 -21.41
N GLY A 240 1.74 -3.66 -22.19
CA GLY A 240 2.29 -4.29 -23.40
C GLY A 240 2.01 -3.49 -24.68
N LYS A 241 1.20 -2.42 -24.59
CA LYS A 241 0.98 -1.43 -25.67
C LYS A 241 2.31 -0.82 -26.11
N GLY A 242 2.47 -0.58 -27.41
CA GLY A 242 3.70 -0.05 -27.99
C GLY A 242 4.88 -1.04 -28.14
N VAL A 243 4.80 -2.28 -27.64
CA VAL A 243 5.83 -3.32 -27.93
C VAL A 243 5.87 -3.62 -29.43
N LEU A 244 4.69 -3.73 -30.05
CA LEU A 244 4.46 -3.29 -31.41
C LEU A 244 3.59 -2.02 -31.34
N PRO A 245 3.64 -1.13 -32.34
CA PRO A 245 2.75 0.03 -32.40
C PRO A 245 1.28 -0.38 -32.34
N ASP A 246 0.47 0.33 -31.56
CA ASP A 246 -0.95 0.00 -31.42
C ASP A 246 -1.76 0.21 -32.72
N ASP A 247 -1.23 0.98 -33.69
CA ASP A 247 -1.78 1.16 -35.05
C ASP A 247 -1.27 0.13 -36.07
N HIS A 248 -0.47 -0.86 -35.65
CA HIS A 248 -0.04 -1.97 -36.50
C HIS A 248 -1.25 -2.76 -37.04
N PRO A 249 -1.30 -3.15 -38.33
CA PRO A 249 -2.49 -3.77 -38.95
C PRO A 249 -2.96 -5.05 -38.26
N ASN A 250 -2.07 -5.77 -37.59
CA ASN A 250 -2.41 -6.99 -36.85
C ASN A 250 -2.88 -6.75 -35.39
N CYS A 251 -2.95 -5.51 -34.92
CA CYS A 251 -3.34 -5.17 -33.55
C CYS A 251 -4.87 -5.30 -33.36
N VAL A 252 -5.33 -6.36 -32.72
CA VAL A 252 -6.76 -6.63 -32.50
C VAL A 252 -7.31 -6.04 -31.19
N ALA A 253 -6.61 -5.06 -30.61
CA ALA A 253 -7.01 -4.39 -29.35
C ALA A 253 -8.44 -3.84 -29.42
N ALA A 254 -8.82 -3.25 -30.55
CA ALA A 254 -10.18 -2.72 -30.77
C ALA A 254 -11.28 -3.82 -30.80
N ALA A 255 -10.92 -5.10 -30.96
CA ALA A 255 -11.84 -6.25 -30.90
C ALA A 255 -11.57 -7.20 -29.71
N ARG A 256 -10.81 -6.78 -28.68
CA ARG A 256 -10.40 -7.56 -27.49
C ARG A 256 -11.41 -8.63 -27.04
N SER A 257 -12.65 -8.25 -26.75
CA SER A 257 -13.65 -9.17 -26.19
C SER A 257 -14.07 -10.30 -27.16
N ARG A 258 -14.02 -10.04 -28.48
CA ARG A 258 -14.25 -11.05 -29.53
C ARG A 258 -13.00 -11.91 -29.74
N ALA A 259 -11.82 -11.29 -29.71
CA ALA A 259 -10.53 -11.97 -29.81
C ALA A 259 -10.31 -12.99 -28.69
N LEU A 260 -10.54 -12.61 -27.43
CA LEU A 260 -10.38 -13.52 -26.28
C LEU A 260 -11.42 -14.65 -26.26
N LEU A 261 -12.69 -14.34 -26.55
CA LEU A 261 -13.79 -15.30 -26.49
C LEU A 261 -13.67 -16.44 -27.51
N GLN A 262 -13.25 -16.12 -28.74
CA GLN A 262 -13.28 -17.07 -29.87
C GLN A 262 -11.93 -17.69 -30.22
N ALA A 263 -10.82 -17.26 -29.63
CA ALA A 263 -9.51 -17.85 -29.90
C ALA A 263 -9.46 -19.33 -29.46
N ASP A 264 -8.95 -20.20 -30.34
CA ASP A 264 -8.77 -21.63 -30.06
C ASP A 264 -7.34 -21.97 -29.60
N ALA A 265 -6.38 -21.10 -29.91
CA ALA A 265 -5.03 -21.13 -29.36
C ALA A 265 -4.55 -19.72 -28.98
N VAL A 266 -4.00 -19.57 -27.78
CA VAL A 266 -3.46 -18.29 -27.28
C VAL A 266 -1.99 -18.45 -26.90
N VAL A 267 -1.14 -17.57 -27.43
CA VAL A 267 0.28 -17.46 -27.06
C VAL A 267 0.45 -16.28 -26.10
N LEU A 268 0.87 -16.54 -24.87
CA LEU A 268 1.15 -15.54 -23.83
C LEU A 268 2.65 -15.24 -23.80
N LEU A 269 3.06 -14.01 -24.13
CA LEU A 269 4.47 -13.58 -24.08
C LEU A 269 4.72 -12.63 -22.91
N GLY A 270 5.33 -13.15 -21.83
CA GLY A 270 5.57 -12.38 -20.60
C GLY A 270 4.27 -11.83 -19.99
N ALA A 271 3.18 -12.58 -20.13
CA ALA A 271 1.81 -12.21 -19.80
C ALA A 271 1.18 -13.27 -18.87
N ARG A 272 0.55 -12.80 -17.80
CA ARG A 272 -0.06 -13.65 -16.76
C ARG A 272 -1.57 -13.74 -16.95
N LEU A 273 -2.14 -14.94 -16.79
CA LEU A 273 -3.58 -15.15 -16.75
C LEU A 273 -4.15 -14.79 -15.37
N ASN A 274 -4.05 -13.51 -15.00
CA ASN A 274 -4.67 -12.95 -13.81
C ASN A 274 -5.96 -12.19 -14.17
N TRP A 275 -6.48 -11.38 -13.24
CA TRP A 275 -7.73 -10.62 -13.42
C TRP A 275 -7.77 -9.76 -14.69
N ILE A 276 -6.64 -9.22 -15.16
CA ILE A 276 -6.53 -8.40 -16.38
C ILE A 276 -6.92 -9.22 -17.63
N LEU A 277 -6.64 -10.53 -17.61
CA LEU A 277 -6.99 -11.49 -18.65
C LEU A 277 -8.07 -12.47 -18.14
N HIS A 278 -8.94 -12.03 -17.22
CA HIS A 278 -10.08 -12.81 -16.70
C HIS A 278 -9.72 -14.25 -16.28
N PHE A 279 -8.50 -14.44 -15.77
CA PHE A 279 -7.93 -15.74 -15.38
C PHE A 279 -7.82 -16.79 -16.51
N GLY A 280 -8.08 -16.41 -17.78
CA GLY A 280 -8.23 -17.35 -18.89
C GLY A 280 -9.56 -18.11 -18.89
N PHE A 281 -10.55 -17.71 -18.09
CA PHE A 281 -11.78 -18.48 -17.87
C PHE A 281 -12.96 -18.04 -18.76
N PRO A 282 -13.91 -18.96 -19.03
CA PRO A 282 -15.24 -18.61 -19.52
C PRO A 282 -15.99 -17.63 -18.58
N PRO A 283 -16.91 -16.80 -19.09
CA PRO A 283 -17.33 -16.66 -20.49
C PRO A 283 -16.52 -15.58 -21.24
N ARG A 284 -15.28 -15.30 -20.83
CA ARG A 284 -14.39 -14.33 -21.52
C ARG A 284 -13.35 -15.00 -22.42
N PHE A 285 -13.12 -16.30 -22.22
CA PHE A 285 -12.33 -17.20 -23.07
C PHE A 285 -13.18 -18.43 -23.45
N SER A 286 -12.80 -19.13 -24.51
CA SER A 286 -13.31 -20.49 -24.80
C SER A 286 -12.90 -21.47 -23.68
N PRO A 287 -13.76 -22.41 -23.25
CA PRO A 287 -13.39 -23.43 -22.27
C PRO A 287 -12.27 -24.37 -22.77
N ASP A 288 -12.18 -24.57 -24.08
CA ASP A 288 -11.23 -25.50 -24.73
C ASP A 288 -9.98 -24.78 -25.28
N VAL A 289 -9.70 -23.55 -24.83
CA VAL A 289 -8.59 -22.73 -25.35
C VAL A 289 -7.23 -23.39 -25.09
N LYS A 290 -6.47 -23.65 -26.16
CA LYS A 290 -5.11 -24.18 -26.07
C LYS A 290 -4.14 -23.06 -25.71
N LEU A 291 -3.31 -23.27 -24.69
CA LEU A 291 -2.41 -22.23 -24.18
C LEU A 291 -0.94 -22.55 -24.46
N ILE A 292 -0.22 -21.56 -24.96
CA ILE A 292 1.24 -21.56 -25.08
C ILE A 292 1.74 -20.43 -24.19
N GLN A 293 2.45 -20.73 -23.11
CA GLN A 293 2.80 -19.73 -22.09
C GLN A 293 4.31 -19.56 -21.97
N VAL A 294 4.79 -18.34 -22.20
CA VAL A 294 6.20 -17.93 -22.04
C VAL A 294 6.34 -17.03 -20.81
N ASP A 295 7.00 -17.54 -19.77
CA ASP A 295 7.39 -16.79 -18.57
C ASP A 295 8.72 -17.34 -18.03
N ILE A 296 9.40 -16.53 -17.21
CA ILE A 296 10.67 -16.90 -16.55
C ILE A 296 10.43 -17.53 -15.17
N CYS A 297 9.22 -17.42 -14.63
CA CYS A 297 8.76 -17.99 -13.36
C CYS A 297 8.10 -19.35 -13.63
N ALA A 298 8.65 -20.44 -13.10
CA ALA A 298 8.12 -21.78 -13.33
C ALA A 298 6.72 -21.95 -12.70
N GLU A 299 6.51 -21.30 -11.56
CA GLU A 299 5.30 -21.29 -10.74
C GLU A 299 4.11 -20.57 -11.41
N GLU A 300 4.38 -19.73 -12.43
CA GLU A 300 3.32 -19.08 -13.22
C GLU A 300 2.77 -20.01 -14.32
N LEU A 301 3.57 -20.98 -14.77
CA LEU A 301 3.22 -21.84 -15.89
C LEU A 301 2.09 -22.79 -15.48
N SER A 302 0.96 -22.72 -16.16
CA SER A 302 -0.29 -23.44 -15.80
C SER A 302 -1.01 -22.96 -14.53
N ASN A 303 -0.63 -21.84 -13.90
CA ASN A 303 -1.17 -21.42 -12.59
C ASN A 303 -2.70 -21.24 -12.55
N ASN A 304 -3.32 -20.75 -13.63
CA ASN A 304 -4.77 -20.53 -13.70
C ASN A 304 -5.48 -21.48 -14.66
N VAL A 305 -4.95 -21.64 -15.88
CA VAL A 305 -5.42 -22.61 -16.88
C VAL A 305 -4.20 -23.38 -17.37
N ARG A 306 -4.34 -24.70 -17.52
CA ARG A 306 -3.23 -25.59 -17.86
C ARG A 306 -2.61 -25.23 -19.21
N ALA A 307 -1.31 -24.95 -19.22
CA ALA A 307 -0.58 -24.70 -20.45
C ALA A 307 -0.52 -25.97 -21.32
N THR A 308 -0.93 -25.86 -22.58
CA THR A 308 -0.74 -26.92 -23.59
C THR A 308 0.73 -27.02 -23.97
N ALA A 309 1.44 -25.89 -24.06
CA ALA A 309 2.91 -25.83 -24.07
C ALA A 309 3.44 -24.83 -23.04
N ALA A 310 4.34 -25.29 -22.17
CA ALA A 310 4.91 -24.52 -21.06
C ALA A 310 6.37 -24.15 -21.39
N LEU A 311 6.58 -22.90 -21.79
CA LEU A 311 7.85 -22.39 -22.31
C LEU A 311 8.58 -21.57 -21.24
N LEU A 312 9.14 -22.28 -20.25
CA LEU A 312 10.00 -21.68 -19.23
C LEU A 312 11.27 -21.08 -19.87
N GLY A 313 11.47 -19.77 -19.75
CA GLY A 313 12.69 -19.12 -20.26
C GLY A 313 12.62 -17.60 -20.30
N ASP A 314 13.70 -16.97 -20.77
CA ASP A 314 13.69 -15.55 -21.16
C ASP A 314 12.76 -15.36 -22.37
N VAL A 315 11.83 -14.41 -22.27
CA VAL A 315 10.81 -14.17 -23.28
C VAL A 315 11.39 -13.86 -24.67
N ARG A 316 12.50 -13.10 -24.73
CA ARG A 316 13.18 -12.78 -25.99
C ARG A 316 13.89 -13.99 -26.60
N ALA A 317 14.62 -14.75 -25.78
CA ALA A 317 15.31 -15.96 -26.22
C ALA A 317 14.34 -17.08 -26.66
N VAL A 318 13.22 -17.25 -25.95
CA VAL A 318 12.16 -18.19 -26.31
C VAL A 318 11.43 -17.79 -27.60
N VAL A 319 11.13 -16.50 -27.79
CA VAL A 319 10.57 -16.02 -29.08
C VAL A 319 11.57 -16.26 -30.23
N SER A 320 12.87 -16.14 -29.98
CA SER A 320 13.91 -16.49 -30.96
C SER A 320 13.91 -17.99 -31.33
N GLN A 321 13.66 -18.89 -30.38
CA GLN A 321 13.47 -20.33 -30.66
C GLN A 321 12.20 -20.60 -31.48
N LEU A 322 11.09 -19.92 -31.17
CA LEU A 322 9.85 -20.01 -31.95
C LEU A 322 10.08 -19.51 -33.39
N LEU A 323 10.69 -18.32 -33.57
CA LEU A 323 11.07 -17.76 -34.86
C LEU A 323 11.93 -18.71 -35.70
N LYS A 324 12.97 -19.33 -35.10
CA LYS A 324 13.81 -20.33 -35.77
C LYS A 324 12.96 -21.51 -36.28
N THR A 325 12.00 -21.95 -35.47
CA THR A 325 11.08 -23.05 -35.81
C THR A 325 10.12 -22.67 -36.95
N LEU A 326 9.52 -21.46 -36.91
CA LEU A 326 8.64 -20.96 -37.97
C LEU A 326 9.38 -20.81 -39.31
N ARG A 327 10.56 -20.17 -39.31
CA ARG A 327 11.41 -20.01 -40.51
C ARG A 327 11.77 -21.36 -41.13
N SER A 328 12.18 -22.33 -40.30
CA SER A 328 12.57 -23.68 -40.75
C SER A 328 11.41 -24.44 -41.40
N ASN A 329 10.18 -24.20 -40.94
CA ASN A 329 8.96 -24.80 -41.51
C ASN A 329 8.29 -23.94 -42.59
N LYS A 330 8.83 -22.75 -42.91
CA LYS A 330 8.22 -21.72 -43.78
C LYS A 330 6.76 -21.42 -43.45
N TRP A 331 6.40 -21.44 -42.16
CA TRP A 331 5.01 -21.30 -41.72
C TRP A 331 4.59 -19.85 -41.54
N THR A 332 3.40 -19.52 -42.04
CA THR A 332 2.71 -18.24 -41.82
C THR A 332 1.20 -18.50 -41.76
N TYR A 333 0.46 -17.67 -41.04
CA TYR A 333 -0.99 -17.77 -40.88
C TYR A 333 -1.72 -17.00 -42.01
N PRO A 334 -2.71 -17.59 -42.71
CA PRO A 334 -3.28 -16.94 -43.89
C PRO A 334 -4.06 -15.65 -43.56
N ALA A 335 -3.79 -14.57 -44.30
CA ALA A 335 -4.43 -13.26 -44.08
C ALA A 335 -5.94 -13.20 -44.42
N ASN A 336 -6.43 -14.20 -45.18
CA ASN A 336 -7.79 -14.29 -45.72
C ASN A 336 -8.61 -15.40 -45.03
N THR A 337 -8.47 -15.57 -43.72
CA THR A 337 -9.33 -16.48 -42.92
C THR A 337 -10.60 -15.78 -42.45
N GLU A 338 -11.65 -16.58 -42.19
CA GLU A 338 -12.87 -16.13 -41.51
C GLU A 338 -12.56 -15.44 -40.17
N TRP A 339 -11.54 -15.93 -39.44
CA TRP A 339 -11.04 -15.30 -38.21
C TRP A 339 -10.62 -13.85 -38.45
N TRP A 340 -9.81 -13.61 -39.48
CA TRP A 340 -9.37 -12.26 -39.84
C TRP A 340 -10.53 -11.36 -40.28
N ILE A 341 -11.54 -11.90 -40.97
CA ILE A 341 -12.75 -11.17 -41.37
C ILE A 341 -13.53 -10.73 -40.12
N ASN A 342 -13.91 -11.68 -39.27
CA ASN A 342 -14.69 -11.45 -38.04
C ASN A 342 -14.01 -10.43 -37.09
N LEU A 343 -12.68 -10.54 -36.94
CA LEU A 343 -11.88 -9.58 -36.17
C LEU A 343 -11.93 -8.18 -36.80
N LYS A 344 -11.66 -8.04 -38.11
CA LYS A 344 -11.64 -6.75 -38.81
C LYS A 344 -13.01 -6.05 -38.80
N GLU A 345 -14.09 -6.80 -39.00
CA GLU A 345 -15.47 -6.31 -38.89
C GLU A 345 -15.76 -5.78 -37.47
N LYS A 346 -15.39 -6.53 -36.43
CA LYS A 346 -15.62 -6.08 -35.05
C LYS A 346 -14.73 -4.90 -34.66
N MET A 347 -13.51 -4.81 -35.20
CA MET A 347 -12.65 -3.62 -35.06
C MET A 347 -13.30 -2.39 -35.71
N ALA A 348 -13.78 -2.51 -36.95
CA ALA A 348 -14.44 -1.42 -37.68
C ALA A 348 -15.72 -0.94 -36.97
N SER A 349 -16.60 -1.87 -36.56
CA SER A 349 -17.79 -1.58 -35.76
C SER A 349 -17.46 -0.84 -34.46
N ASN A 350 -16.48 -1.34 -33.70
CA ASN A 350 -16.07 -0.73 -32.44
C ASN A 350 -15.40 0.64 -32.63
N ALA A 351 -14.70 0.86 -33.75
CA ALA A 351 -14.11 2.14 -34.13
C ALA A 351 -15.17 3.17 -34.54
N GLN A 352 -16.21 2.76 -35.29
CA GLN A 352 -17.33 3.63 -35.66
C GLN A 352 -18.07 4.15 -34.42
N ILE A 353 -18.34 3.29 -33.43
CA ILE A 353 -18.95 3.68 -32.15
C ILE A 353 -18.06 4.68 -31.40
N SER A 354 -16.75 4.40 -31.29
CA SER A 354 -15.81 5.33 -30.64
C SER A 354 -15.76 6.68 -31.36
N LYS A 355 -15.75 6.70 -32.70
CA LYS A 355 -15.76 7.93 -33.50
C LYS A 355 -17.04 8.73 -33.33
N ALA A 356 -18.21 8.07 -33.26
CA ALA A 356 -19.48 8.73 -33.02
C ALA A 356 -19.54 9.44 -31.65
N LEU A 357 -18.97 8.82 -30.61
CA LEU A 357 -18.85 9.43 -29.28
C LEU A 357 -17.81 10.57 -29.25
N SER A 358 -16.71 10.42 -29.99
CA SER A 358 -15.62 11.40 -30.08
C SER A 358 -16.00 12.71 -30.78
N LEU A 359 -17.02 12.68 -31.64
CA LEU A 359 -17.50 13.83 -32.43
C LEU A 359 -18.74 14.49 -31.80
N GLN A 360 -19.00 14.25 -30.51
CA GLN A 360 -20.07 14.94 -29.78
C GLN A 360 -19.59 16.29 -29.25
N ASN A 361 -20.27 17.35 -29.70
CA ASN A 361 -20.02 18.73 -29.29
C ASN A 361 -20.90 19.16 -28.09
N THR A 362 -21.23 18.22 -27.20
CA THR A 362 -21.98 18.49 -25.97
C THR A 362 -21.07 19.16 -24.94
N LEU A 363 -21.64 20.05 -24.12
CA LEU A 363 -20.99 20.63 -22.95
C LEU A 363 -21.78 20.27 -21.69
N PRO A 364 -21.14 19.75 -20.62
CA PRO A 364 -19.72 19.37 -20.54
C PRO A 364 -19.32 18.27 -21.54
N MET A 365 -18.02 18.17 -21.84
CA MET A 365 -17.50 17.18 -22.79
C MET A 365 -17.65 15.75 -22.25
N ASN A 366 -17.73 14.74 -23.12
CA ASN A 366 -17.63 13.33 -22.72
C ASN A 366 -16.16 12.84 -22.76
N TYR A 367 -15.87 11.70 -22.11
CA TYR A 367 -14.53 11.09 -22.10
C TYR A 367 -13.92 10.88 -23.50
N TYR A 368 -14.72 10.48 -24.51
CA TYR A 368 -14.25 10.20 -25.87
C TYR A 368 -13.90 11.49 -26.63
N THR A 369 -14.71 12.55 -26.53
CA THR A 369 -14.39 13.87 -27.10
C THR A 369 -13.09 14.43 -26.51
N ALA A 370 -12.93 14.34 -25.18
CA ALA A 370 -11.70 14.78 -24.51
C ALA A 370 -10.48 13.95 -24.97
N PHE A 371 -10.55 12.62 -24.91
CA PHE A 371 -9.42 11.78 -25.31
C PHE A 371 -9.10 11.80 -26.81
N HIS A 372 -10.08 12.05 -27.68
CA HIS A 372 -9.86 12.24 -29.12
C HIS A 372 -8.91 13.42 -29.36
N HIS A 373 -9.25 14.60 -28.81
CA HIS A 373 -8.43 15.79 -29.03
C HIS A 373 -7.12 15.78 -28.22
N ILE A 374 -7.04 15.06 -27.10
CA ILE A 374 -5.74 14.74 -26.48
C ILE A 374 -4.90 13.92 -27.46
N ALA A 375 -5.40 12.77 -27.93
CA ALA A 375 -4.67 11.85 -28.81
C ALA A 375 -4.19 12.50 -30.12
N GLU A 376 -4.97 13.41 -30.71
CA GLU A 376 -4.59 14.16 -31.92
C GLU A 376 -3.36 15.06 -31.74
N HIS A 377 -3.10 15.54 -30.52
CA HIS A 377 -2.04 16.54 -30.25
C HIS A 377 -0.82 15.93 -29.54
N LEU A 378 -0.90 14.69 -29.03
CA LEU A 378 0.25 14.03 -28.39
C LEU A 378 1.32 13.57 -29.42
N PRO A 379 2.62 13.82 -29.18
CA PRO A 379 3.69 13.23 -29.98
C PRO A 379 3.67 11.69 -29.94
N LYS A 380 3.87 11.02 -31.08
CA LYS A 380 3.87 9.54 -31.16
C LYS A 380 4.92 8.88 -30.27
N ASP A 381 5.98 9.59 -29.90
CA ASP A 381 7.07 9.12 -29.05
C ASP A 381 6.94 9.54 -27.57
N CYS A 382 5.87 10.26 -27.17
CA CYS A 382 5.70 10.64 -25.77
C CYS A 382 5.55 9.42 -24.83
N VAL A 383 5.92 9.59 -23.57
CA VAL A 383 5.64 8.62 -22.50
C VAL A 383 4.29 8.98 -21.87
N ILE A 384 3.34 8.06 -21.94
CA ILE A 384 1.98 8.23 -21.40
C ILE A 384 1.88 7.45 -20.08
N VAL A 385 1.79 8.18 -18.99
CA VAL A 385 1.37 7.66 -17.68
C VAL A 385 -0.14 7.84 -17.58
N SER A 386 -0.89 6.86 -17.04
CA SER A 386 -2.34 7.01 -16.86
C SER A 386 -2.95 6.07 -15.82
N GLU A 387 -3.76 6.63 -14.92
CA GLU A 387 -4.52 5.88 -13.91
C GLU A 387 -5.95 6.46 -13.70
N GLY A 388 -6.65 6.03 -12.65
CA GLY A 388 -8.10 6.18 -12.51
C GLY A 388 -8.89 4.99 -13.06
N ALA A 389 -10.22 5.04 -12.98
CA ALA A 389 -11.10 3.99 -13.49
C ALA A 389 -11.46 4.22 -14.97
N ASN A 390 -12.48 5.04 -15.24
CA ASN A 390 -12.93 5.33 -16.60
C ASN A 390 -11.87 6.06 -17.42
N THR A 391 -11.08 6.95 -16.80
CA THR A 391 -9.89 7.56 -17.40
C THR A 391 -8.92 6.51 -17.96
N MET A 392 -8.50 5.53 -17.14
CA MET A 392 -7.54 4.51 -17.58
C MET A 392 -8.15 3.55 -18.61
N ASP A 393 -9.40 3.11 -18.42
CA ASP A 393 -10.01 2.07 -19.26
C ASP A 393 -10.45 2.58 -20.64
N ILE A 394 -10.95 3.82 -20.71
CA ILE A 394 -11.23 4.50 -21.99
C ILE A 394 -9.92 5.03 -22.59
N GLY A 395 -9.05 5.66 -21.78
CA GLY A 395 -7.74 6.16 -22.20
C GLY A 395 -6.85 5.08 -22.80
N ARG A 396 -6.81 3.85 -22.26
CA ARG A 396 -6.10 2.71 -22.86
C ARG A 396 -6.57 2.36 -24.28
N THR A 397 -7.82 2.71 -24.61
CA THR A 397 -8.44 2.47 -25.93
C THR A 397 -8.23 3.66 -26.89
N MET A 398 -8.23 4.90 -26.38
CA MET A 398 -8.15 6.13 -27.18
C MET A 398 -6.72 6.66 -27.34
N LEU A 399 -5.86 6.47 -26.33
CA LEU A 399 -4.46 6.88 -26.33
C LEU A 399 -3.60 5.71 -26.81
N LEU A 400 -2.99 5.86 -28.00
CA LEU A 400 -2.17 4.84 -28.64
C LEU A 400 -0.69 5.01 -28.27
N ASN A 401 0.01 3.90 -28.10
CA ASN A 401 1.46 3.87 -27.89
C ASN A 401 2.15 3.25 -29.12
N TYR A 402 3.24 3.88 -29.54
CA TYR A 402 3.98 3.51 -30.75
C TYR A 402 5.39 2.96 -30.45
N LEU A 403 5.82 3.02 -29.18
CA LEU A 403 7.16 2.61 -28.72
C LEU A 403 7.09 1.78 -27.43
N PRO A 404 8.00 0.79 -27.25
CA PRO A 404 7.98 -0.13 -26.11
C PRO A 404 8.30 0.55 -24.78
N ARG A 405 7.47 0.29 -23.76
CA ARG A 405 7.54 0.86 -22.39
C ARG A 405 7.17 2.34 -22.29
N HIS A 406 6.71 2.99 -23.37
CA HIS A 406 6.17 4.35 -23.33
C HIS A 406 4.75 4.45 -22.73
N ARG A 407 4.28 3.39 -22.07
CA ARG A 407 3.08 3.40 -21.23
C ARG A 407 3.38 2.90 -19.83
N LEU A 408 2.96 3.67 -18.83
CA LEU A 408 2.92 3.28 -17.42
C LEU A 408 1.48 3.44 -16.92
N ASP A 409 0.95 2.49 -16.15
CA ASP A 409 -0.39 2.57 -15.55
C ASP A 409 -0.47 1.82 -14.22
N ALA A 410 -1.66 1.81 -13.59
CA ALA A 410 -1.96 1.14 -12.32
C ALA A 410 -1.58 -0.37 -12.28
N GLY A 411 -1.29 -0.97 -13.45
CA GLY A 411 -0.55 -2.21 -13.54
C GLY A 411 -1.30 -3.43 -13.04
N THR A 412 -0.60 -4.36 -12.39
CA THR A 412 -1.19 -5.62 -11.91
C THR A 412 -1.97 -5.47 -10.60
N PHE A 413 -1.62 -4.48 -9.77
CA PHE A 413 -2.23 -4.31 -8.45
C PHE A 413 -3.44 -3.35 -8.47
N GLY A 414 -3.68 -2.63 -9.58
CA GLY A 414 -4.79 -1.68 -9.69
C GLY A 414 -4.60 -0.42 -8.85
N THR A 415 -3.35 -0.13 -8.48
CA THR A 415 -2.95 0.95 -7.57
C THR A 415 -3.30 2.32 -8.13
N MET A 416 -4.04 3.13 -7.37
CA MET A 416 -4.22 4.56 -7.61
C MET A 416 -3.13 5.35 -6.86
N GLY A 417 -2.68 6.47 -7.43
CA GLY A 417 -1.61 7.31 -6.89
C GLY A 417 -0.22 7.01 -7.45
N VAL A 418 -0.10 6.12 -8.45
CA VAL A 418 1.19 5.83 -9.10
C VAL A 418 1.59 6.90 -10.12
N GLY A 419 0.62 7.64 -10.67
CA GLY A 419 0.76 8.50 -11.85
C GLY A 419 1.85 9.55 -11.71
N PRO A 420 1.69 10.56 -10.84
CA PRO A 420 2.71 11.58 -10.57
C PRO A 420 4.11 11.03 -10.28
N GLY A 421 4.24 9.94 -9.51
CA GLY A 421 5.53 9.31 -9.22
C GLY A 421 6.17 8.65 -10.44
N PHE A 422 5.39 7.91 -11.23
CA PHE A 422 5.82 7.32 -12.49
C PHE A 422 6.19 8.38 -13.55
N ALA A 423 5.47 9.51 -13.58
CA ALA A 423 5.76 10.61 -14.49
C ALA A 423 7.05 11.37 -14.10
N ILE A 424 7.31 11.56 -12.80
CA ILE A 424 8.59 12.07 -12.29
C ILE A 424 9.74 11.17 -12.73
N ALA A 425 9.62 9.85 -12.53
CA ALA A 425 10.64 8.89 -12.95
C ALA A 425 10.92 8.94 -14.46
N ALA A 426 9.86 8.93 -15.29
CA ALA A 426 9.99 9.06 -16.73
C ALA A 426 10.68 10.39 -17.13
N ALA A 427 10.26 11.53 -16.56
CA ALA A 427 10.84 12.82 -16.91
C ALA A 427 12.31 12.95 -16.48
N VAL A 428 12.67 12.43 -15.31
CA VAL A 428 14.06 12.35 -14.81
C VAL A 428 14.92 11.46 -15.73
N LEU A 429 14.36 10.42 -16.32
CA LEU A 429 15.06 9.54 -17.27
C LEU A 429 15.24 10.22 -18.64
N GLU A 430 14.19 10.75 -19.25
CA GLU A 430 14.25 11.41 -20.57
C GLU A 430 15.14 12.68 -20.52
N GLN A 431 15.10 13.45 -19.42
CA GLN A 431 16.01 14.58 -19.18
C GLN A 431 17.47 14.13 -19.03
N ALA A 432 17.71 13.01 -18.34
CA ALA A 432 19.05 12.44 -18.17
C ALA A 432 19.64 11.85 -19.47
N GLN A 433 18.79 11.36 -20.37
CA GLN A 433 19.17 10.82 -21.68
C GLN A 433 19.17 11.89 -22.79
N HIS A 434 18.79 13.14 -22.48
CA HIS A 434 18.71 14.27 -23.42
C HIS A 434 17.85 13.99 -24.67
N THR A 435 16.81 13.16 -24.56
CA THR A 435 15.99 12.70 -25.69
C THR A 435 15.00 13.76 -26.18
N GLY A 436 14.63 14.72 -25.32
CA GLY A 436 13.62 15.74 -25.60
C GLY A 436 12.16 15.25 -25.60
N ARG A 437 11.91 13.97 -25.30
CA ARG A 437 10.54 13.40 -25.34
C ARG A 437 9.65 14.02 -24.25
N ARG A 438 8.36 14.16 -24.56
CA ARG A 438 7.36 14.64 -23.59
C ARG A 438 6.86 13.50 -22.71
N VAL A 439 6.61 13.80 -21.44
CA VAL A 439 5.92 12.92 -20.50
C VAL A 439 4.53 13.52 -20.22
N VAL A 440 3.49 12.71 -20.37
CA VAL A 440 2.09 13.11 -20.22
C VAL A 440 1.44 12.20 -19.19
N CYS A 441 0.85 12.78 -18.15
CA CYS A 441 0.27 12.08 -17.00
C CYS A 441 -1.26 12.26 -17.03
N VAL A 442 -2.01 11.21 -17.38
CA VAL A 442 -3.44 11.29 -17.73
C VAL A 442 -4.27 10.64 -16.63
N GLU A 443 -4.81 11.48 -15.77
CA GLU A 443 -5.32 11.14 -14.44
C GLU A 443 -6.85 11.23 -14.38
N GLY A 444 -7.49 10.35 -13.60
CA GLY A 444 -8.81 10.67 -13.04
C GLY A 444 -8.65 11.58 -11.83
N ASP A 445 -9.60 12.49 -11.60
CA ASP A 445 -9.61 13.41 -10.45
C ASP A 445 -9.34 12.71 -9.10
N SER A 446 -10.00 11.59 -8.84
CA SER A 446 -9.80 10.76 -7.66
C SER A 446 -8.39 10.17 -7.58
N ALA A 447 -7.83 9.70 -8.70
CA ALA A 447 -6.51 9.07 -8.73
C ALA A 447 -5.39 10.11 -8.51
N PHE A 448 -5.51 11.28 -9.14
CA PHE A 448 -4.64 12.43 -8.88
C PHE A 448 -4.62 12.80 -7.39
N GLY A 449 -5.75 12.65 -6.69
CA GLY A 449 -5.86 12.91 -5.24
C GLY A 449 -4.91 12.09 -4.35
N PHE A 450 -4.44 10.91 -4.79
CA PHE A 450 -3.57 10.05 -3.98
C PHE A 450 -2.11 10.52 -3.94
N SER A 451 -1.60 11.23 -4.97
CA SER A 451 -0.20 11.69 -5.01
C SER A 451 0.03 13.05 -5.69
N GLY A 452 -1.02 13.83 -5.96
CA GLY A 452 -0.96 15.15 -6.59
C GLY A 452 -0.11 16.21 -5.86
N MET A 453 0.29 15.97 -4.61
CA MET A 453 1.30 16.79 -3.92
C MET A 453 2.70 16.70 -4.54
N GLU A 454 2.99 15.64 -5.30
CA GLU A 454 4.25 15.51 -6.06
C GLU A 454 4.35 16.49 -7.25
N VAL A 455 3.29 17.25 -7.54
CA VAL A 455 3.37 18.44 -8.41
C VAL A 455 4.43 19.42 -7.92
N GLU A 456 4.63 19.57 -6.60
CA GLU A 456 5.72 20.39 -6.06
C GLU A 456 7.09 19.79 -6.42
N THR A 457 7.25 18.47 -6.39
CA THR A 457 8.48 17.79 -6.82
C THR A 457 8.76 18.02 -8.31
N MET A 458 7.74 17.99 -9.17
CA MET A 458 7.88 18.31 -10.60
C MET A 458 8.36 19.76 -10.81
N CYS A 459 7.78 20.72 -10.09
CA CYS A 459 8.17 22.14 -10.16
C CYS A 459 9.61 22.35 -9.64
N ARG A 460 9.93 21.79 -8.47
CA ARG A 460 11.25 21.92 -7.81
C ARG A 460 12.41 21.41 -8.66
N TYR A 461 12.20 20.33 -9.43
CA TYR A 461 13.20 19.79 -10.36
C TYR A 461 13.02 20.26 -11.82
N LYS A 462 12.04 21.13 -12.10
CA LYS A 462 11.71 21.63 -13.45
C LYS A 462 11.50 20.53 -14.48
N LEU A 463 10.77 19.49 -14.08
CA LEU A 463 10.43 18.36 -14.94
C LEU A 463 9.27 18.77 -15.86
N PRO A 464 9.42 18.74 -17.20
CA PRO A 464 8.40 19.25 -18.13
C PRO A 464 7.27 18.23 -18.39
N VAL A 465 6.70 17.72 -17.29
CA VAL A 465 5.53 16.82 -17.30
C VAL A 465 4.27 17.63 -17.59
N ILE A 466 3.41 17.09 -18.46
CA ILE A 466 2.07 17.61 -18.72
C ILE A 466 1.07 16.71 -18.01
N ILE A 467 0.53 17.16 -16.87
CA ILE A 467 -0.57 16.48 -16.21
C ILE A 467 -1.88 16.88 -16.90
N ILE A 468 -2.76 15.92 -17.14
CA ILE A 468 -4.11 16.11 -17.65
C ILE A 468 -5.05 15.42 -16.68
N VAL A 469 -5.72 16.19 -15.83
CA VAL A 469 -6.74 15.66 -14.91
C VAL A 469 -8.07 15.68 -15.63
N ILE A 470 -8.62 14.49 -15.89
CA ILE A 470 -9.98 14.30 -16.38
C ILE A 470 -10.90 14.35 -15.15
N ASN A 471 -11.73 15.39 -15.10
CA ASN A 471 -12.46 15.80 -13.91
C ASN A 471 -13.97 15.68 -14.14
N ASN A 472 -14.52 14.58 -13.65
CA ASN A 472 -15.94 14.23 -13.65
C ASN A 472 -16.58 14.40 -12.26
N ASN A 473 -15.92 15.11 -11.34
CA ASN A 473 -16.34 15.34 -9.97
C ASN A 473 -16.58 14.04 -9.14
N GLY A 474 -15.88 12.93 -9.40
CA GLY A 474 -16.13 11.69 -8.65
C GLY A 474 -15.51 10.38 -9.14
N ILE A 475 -15.44 9.42 -8.21
CA ILE A 475 -14.98 8.05 -8.46
C ILE A 475 -15.98 7.34 -9.38
N TYR A 476 -15.55 6.99 -10.59
CA TYR A 476 -16.38 6.53 -11.73
C TYR A 476 -17.34 7.59 -12.28
N SER A 477 -18.14 8.20 -11.41
CA SER A 477 -19.16 9.22 -11.70
C SER A 477 -19.26 10.21 -10.55
N GLY A 478 -19.61 11.47 -10.85
CA GLY A 478 -19.81 12.53 -9.86
C GLY A 478 -21.20 13.17 -9.91
N VAL A 479 -21.31 14.38 -9.37
CA VAL A 479 -22.51 15.22 -9.49
C VAL A 479 -22.18 16.57 -10.13
N ASN A 480 -23.19 17.27 -10.66
CA ASN A 480 -23.03 18.65 -11.11
C ASN A 480 -23.17 19.64 -9.94
N THR A 481 -22.72 20.88 -10.17
CA THR A 481 -22.68 21.97 -9.19
C THR A 481 -24.07 22.31 -8.63
N GLU A 482 -25.12 22.14 -9.44
CA GLU A 482 -26.52 22.36 -9.07
C GLU A 482 -26.98 21.31 -8.04
N THR A 483 -26.76 20.02 -8.34
CA THR A 483 -27.09 18.90 -7.44
C THR A 483 -26.36 19.01 -6.11
N TRP A 484 -25.07 19.38 -6.14
CA TRP A 484 -24.28 19.61 -4.93
C TRP A 484 -24.84 20.75 -4.08
N ARG A 485 -25.25 21.88 -4.68
CA ARG A 485 -25.89 22.99 -3.94
C ARG A 485 -27.24 22.62 -3.33
N GLU A 486 -28.00 21.69 -3.92
CA GLU A 486 -29.21 21.17 -3.27
C GLU A 486 -28.86 20.22 -2.10
N MET A 487 -27.83 19.40 -2.24
CA MET A 487 -27.30 18.57 -1.15
C MET A 487 -26.82 19.43 0.04
N GLU A 488 -26.10 20.53 -0.21
CA GLU A 488 -25.65 21.49 0.82
C GLU A 488 -26.82 22.15 1.58
N LYS A 489 -27.98 22.33 0.94
CA LYS A 489 -29.20 22.83 1.61
C LYS A 489 -29.91 21.77 2.43
N MET A 490 -29.71 20.49 2.11
CA MET A 490 -30.35 19.38 2.82
C MET A 490 -29.71 19.08 4.19
N GLY A 491 -28.48 19.54 4.45
CA GLY A 491 -27.83 19.44 5.76
C GLY A 491 -26.34 19.10 5.71
N ASP A 492 -25.91 18.14 6.53
CA ASP A 492 -24.51 17.74 6.65
C ASP A 492 -24.05 16.89 5.45
N MET A 493 -23.07 17.41 4.70
CA MET A 493 -22.52 16.74 3.52
C MET A 493 -21.84 15.40 3.83
N THR A 494 -21.39 15.15 5.07
CA THR A 494 -20.85 13.85 5.49
C THR A 494 -21.93 12.75 5.58
N VAL A 495 -23.21 13.13 5.56
CA VAL A 495 -24.38 12.23 5.57
C VAL A 495 -25.08 12.19 4.20
N ILE A 496 -25.00 13.29 3.43
CA ILE A 496 -25.83 13.50 2.24
C ILE A 496 -25.06 13.27 0.93
N ALA A 497 -23.76 13.60 0.88
CA ALA A 497 -22.98 13.39 -0.33
C ALA A 497 -22.77 11.87 -0.58
N PRO A 498 -23.04 11.36 -1.79
CA PRO A 498 -22.69 9.99 -2.14
C PRO A 498 -21.18 9.76 -1.95
N PRO A 499 -20.73 8.66 -1.32
CA PRO A 499 -19.29 8.44 -1.04
C PRO A 499 -18.34 8.34 -2.25
N VAL A 500 -18.89 8.35 -3.47
CA VAL A 500 -18.13 8.42 -4.74
C VAL A 500 -17.91 9.87 -5.22
N THR A 501 -18.67 10.84 -4.71
CA THR A 501 -18.67 12.21 -5.19
C THR A 501 -17.49 13.01 -4.63
N LEU A 502 -16.80 13.73 -5.50
CA LEU A 502 -15.80 14.74 -5.14
C LEU A 502 -16.36 16.16 -5.34
N LEU A 503 -15.66 17.16 -4.81
CA LEU A 503 -16.09 18.57 -4.90
C LEU A 503 -16.25 19.01 -6.36
N PRO A 504 -17.44 19.46 -6.80
CA PRO A 504 -17.64 19.86 -8.20
C PRO A 504 -16.76 21.02 -8.64
N GLU A 505 -16.23 20.91 -9.86
CA GLU A 505 -15.30 21.88 -10.47
C GLU A 505 -14.03 22.15 -9.63
N ALA A 506 -13.57 21.15 -8.86
CA ALA A 506 -12.33 21.22 -8.09
C ALA A 506 -11.16 21.74 -8.95
N ARG A 507 -10.47 22.76 -8.43
CA ARG A 507 -9.51 23.60 -9.17
C ARG A 507 -8.09 23.05 -9.14
N TYR A 508 -7.93 21.78 -9.57
CA TYR A 508 -6.66 21.05 -9.52
C TYR A 508 -5.50 21.79 -10.20
N GLU A 509 -5.75 22.60 -11.24
CA GLU A 509 -4.72 23.38 -11.93
C GLU A 509 -4.09 24.47 -11.05
N GLN A 510 -4.80 24.93 -10.02
CA GLN A 510 -4.25 25.91 -9.07
C GLN A 510 -3.16 25.29 -8.17
N VAL A 511 -3.14 23.96 -7.98
CA VAL A 511 -2.06 23.26 -7.29
C VAL A 511 -0.74 23.42 -8.06
N MET A 512 -0.78 23.33 -9.39
CA MET A 512 0.37 23.56 -10.26
C MET A 512 0.84 25.03 -10.20
N CYS A 513 -0.10 25.98 -10.27
CA CYS A 513 0.21 27.41 -10.11
C CYS A 513 0.84 27.74 -8.74
N ALA A 514 0.39 27.10 -7.65
CA ALA A 514 0.87 27.35 -6.29
C ALA A 514 2.37 27.02 -6.10
N PHE A 515 2.90 26.10 -6.92
CA PHE A 515 4.32 25.74 -6.94
C PHE A 515 5.09 26.34 -8.14
N GLY A 516 4.49 27.28 -8.87
CA GLY A 516 5.13 28.03 -9.97
C GLY A 516 5.12 27.35 -11.34
N GLY A 517 4.38 26.24 -11.51
CA GLY A 517 4.10 25.64 -12.83
C GLY A 517 2.90 26.29 -13.52
N ARG A 518 2.53 25.79 -14.71
CA ARG A 518 1.39 26.34 -15.48
C ARG A 518 0.08 25.58 -15.23
N GLY A 519 -0.93 26.24 -14.69
CA GLY A 519 -2.29 25.69 -14.57
C GLY A 519 -3.23 26.15 -15.69
N TYR A 520 -4.00 25.23 -16.25
CA TYR A 520 -5.05 25.46 -17.24
C TYR A 520 -6.37 24.83 -16.78
N LEU A 521 -7.46 25.60 -16.70
CA LEU A 521 -8.82 25.08 -16.58
C LEU A 521 -9.43 24.97 -17.97
N VAL A 522 -10.09 23.86 -18.27
CA VAL A 522 -10.64 23.54 -19.58
C VAL A 522 -12.09 23.06 -19.46
N ARG A 523 -12.97 23.63 -20.27
CA ARG A 523 -14.40 23.31 -20.42
C ARG A 523 -14.77 22.98 -21.86
N THR A 524 -14.08 23.55 -22.86
CA THR A 524 -14.34 23.29 -24.29
C THR A 524 -13.17 22.62 -25.02
N VAL A 525 -13.43 22.16 -26.24
CA VAL A 525 -12.42 21.58 -27.14
C VAL A 525 -11.35 22.60 -27.54
N GLU A 526 -11.74 23.85 -27.77
CA GLU A 526 -10.84 24.94 -28.16
C GLU A 526 -9.87 25.29 -27.02
N GLU A 527 -10.36 25.31 -25.79
CA GLU A 527 -9.54 25.49 -24.57
C GLU A 527 -8.59 24.30 -24.39
N LEU A 528 -9.08 23.06 -24.56
CA LEU A 528 -8.28 21.84 -24.45
C LEU A 528 -7.09 21.85 -25.42
N ARG A 529 -7.37 22.13 -26.71
CA ARG A 529 -6.35 22.17 -27.77
C ARG A 529 -5.34 23.30 -27.54
N THR A 530 -5.81 24.46 -27.08
CA THR A 530 -4.94 25.60 -26.74
C THR A 530 -4.02 25.27 -25.55
N ALA A 531 -4.56 24.68 -24.48
CA ALA A 531 -3.79 24.29 -23.29
C ALA A 531 -2.76 23.19 -23.61
N LEU A 532 -3.13 22.21 -24.44
CA LEU A 532 -2.21 21.18 -24.95
C LEU A 532 -1.08 21.80 -25.78
N GLN A 533 -1.39 22.67 -26.75
CA GLN A 533 -0.38 23.30 -27.60
C GLN A 533 0.62 24.15 -26.80
N GLN A 534 0.14 24.91 -25.79
CA GLN A 534 1.02 25.69 -24.91
C GLN A 534 1.86 24.80 -23.97
N SER A 535 1.30 23.71 -23.47
CA SER A 535 2.00 22.75 -22.60
C SER A 535 3.08 21.97 -23.37
N LEU A 536 2.78 21.54 -24.60
CA LEU A 536 3.70 20.82 -25.48
C LEU A 536 4.85 21.69 -26.00
N SER A 537 4.66 23.01 -26.07
CA SER A 537 5.70 23.97 -26.46
C SER A 537 6.57 24.46 -25.28
N ASP A 538 6.09 24.43 -24.03
CA ASP A 538 6.97 24.60 -22.86
C ASP A 538 7.67 23.28 -22.50
N THR A 539 8.95 23.18 -22.89
CA THR A 539 9.84 22.06 -22.54
C THR A 539 10.65 22.29 -21.27
N THR A 540 10.34 23.33 -20.48
CA THR A 540 11.13 23.80 -19.33
C THR A 540 10.40 23.81 -18.00
N ASN A 541 9.06 23.87 -17.98
CA ASN A 541 8.26 23.84 -16.75
C ASN A 541 7.14 22.78 -16.86
N PRO A 542 6.70 22.18 -15.74
CA PRO A 542 5.50 21.35 -15.73
C PRO A 542 4.22 22.17 -15.96
N SER A 543 3.18 21.49 -16.43
CA SER A 543 1.82 22.05 -16.52
C SER A 543 0.76 21.06 -16.07
N LEU A 544 -0.41 21.57 -15.68
CA LEU A 544 -1.60 20.79 -15.33
C LEU A 544 -2.81 21.34 -16.07
N ILE A 545 -3.46 20.50 -16.85
CA ILE A 545 -4.68 20.77 -17.60
C ILE A 545 -5.84 20.07 -16.87
N ASN A 546 -6.72 20.84 -16.23
CA ASN A 546 -7.90 20.37 -15.51
C ASN A 546 -9.10 20.40 -16.47
N VAL A 547 -9.47 19.23 -17.01
CA VAL A 547 -10.47 19.06 -18.06
C VAL A 547 -11.80 18.66 -17.43
N LEU A 548 -12.72 19.62 -17.32
CA LEU A 548 -14.06 19.38 -16.82
C LEU A 548 -14.88 18.60 -17.87
N ILE A 549 -15.38 17.43 -17.48
CA ILE A 549 -16.22 16.55 -18.30
C ILE A 549 -17.56 16.28 -17.61
N ASP A 550 -18.50 15.68 -18.33
CA ASP A 550 -19.82 15.32 -17.81
C ASP A 550 -19.68 14.32 -16.65
N PRO A 551 -20.17 14.65 -15.43
CA PRO A 551 -20.09 13.77 -14.26
C PRO A 551 -20.77 12.40 -14.43
N THR A 552 -21.68 12.28 -15.41
CA THR A 552 -22.40 11.05 -15.78
C THR A 552 -21.79 10.35 -17.01
N SER A 553 -20.70 10.86 -17.57
CA SER A 553 -20.00 10.24 -18.70
C SER A 553 -19.43 8.88 -18.32
N ASP A 554 -19.67 7.87 -19.15
CA ASP A 554 -19.21 6.50 -18.91
C ASP A 554 -18.73 5.83 -20.21
N ARG A 555 -18.24 4.60 -20.07
CA ARG A 555 -17.75 3.74 -21.15
C ARG A 555 -18.88 3.40 -22.13
N LYS A 556 -18.54 3.25 -23.42
CA LYS A 556 -19.47 2.69 -24.41
C LYS A 556 -19.95 1.31 -23.96
N GLN A 557 -21.25 1.06 -24.10
CA GLN A 557 -21.85 -0.22 -23.75
C GLN A 557 -21.13 -1.39 -24.42
N GLN A 558 -20.96 -2.49 -23.69
CA GLN A 558 -20.33 -3.71 -24.17
C GLN A 558 -21.41 -4.77 -24.42
N SER A 559 -21.35 -5.43 -25.58
CA SER A 559 -22.14 -6.62 -25.86
C SER A 559 -21.69 -7.75 -24.94
N ASP A 560 -22.51 -8.11 -23.95
CA ASP A 560 -22.07 -8.99 -22.87
C ASP A 560 -22.19 -10.48 -23.25
N PRO A 561 -21.14 -11.32 -23.07
CA PRO A 561 -21.16 -12.73 -23.49
C PRO A 561 -22.24 -13.58 -22.80
N GLY A 562 -22.77 -13.13 -21.66
CA GLY A 562 -23.81 -13.85 -20.90
C GLY A 562 -25.16 -13.96 -21.61
N ASN A 563 -25.45 -13.11 -22.60
CA ASN A 563 -26.71 -13.18 -23.35
C ASN A 563 -26.63 -14.02 -24.62
N VAL A 564 -25.43 -14.27 -25.19
CA VAL A 564 -25.30 -15.01 -26.47
C VAL A 564 -25.95 -16.40 -26.39
N TRP A 565 -25.77 -17.09 -25.25
CA TRP A 565 -26.41 -18.38 -24.94
C TRP A 565 -27.94 -18.34 -24.76
N ARG A 566 -28.59 -17.19 -24.94
CA ARG A 566 -30.05 -17.01 -24.85
C ARG A 566 -30.68 -16.58 -26.18
N ASP A 567 -29.87 -16.07 -27.12
CA ASP A 567 -30.35 -15.40 -28.34
C ASP A 567 -30.21 -16.29 -29.61
N GLU A 568 -29.52 -17.44 -29.53
CA GLU A 568 -29.29 -18.35 -30.67
C GLU A 568 -30.44 -19.37 -30.94
N GLU A 569 -31.53 -19.36 -30.17
CA GLU A 569 -32.65 -20.33 -30.32
C GLU A 569 -33.86 -19.79 -31.12
N THR A 570 -33.76 -18.61 -31.76
CA THR A 570 -34.89 -17.94 -32.44
C THR A 570 -34.66 -17.48 -33.89
N GLU A 571 -34.01 -18.29 -34.73
CA GLU A 571 -34.05 -18.14 -36.21
C GLU A 571 -34.47 -19.43 -36.96
N ASP A 572 -35.72 -19.89 -36.75
CA ASP A 572 -36.39 -20.79 -37.71
C ASP A 572 -37.93 -20.65 -37.68
N LYS A 573 -38.59 -21.13 -38.74
CA LYS A 573 -40.04 -21.38 -38.93
C LYS A 573 -40.96 -20.17 -39.12
N ASN A 574 -40.86 -19.61 -40.33
CA ASN A 574 -41.97 -18.91 -40.98
C ASN A 574 -43.10 -19.90 -41.35
N SER A 575 -43.99 -20.22 -40.39
CA SER A 575 -45.17 -21.07 -40.63
C SER A 575 -46.40 -20.61 -39.83
N LYS A 576 -47.54 -20.42 -40.51
CA LYS A 576 -48.78 -19.91 -39.90
C LYS A 576 -49.47 -20.97 -39.03
N GLY A 577 -49.63 -20.73 -37.73
CA GLY A 577 -50.47 -21.59 -36.87
C GLY A 577 -50.66 -21.04 -35.44
N LYS A 578 -51.93 -20.75 -35.08
CA LYS A 578 -52.48 -20.46 -33.73
C LYS A 578 -51.56 -19.73 -32.71
N VAL A 579 -51.90 -18.48 -32.43
CA VAL A 579 -51.48 -17.80 -31.20
C VAL A 579 -52.07 -18.53 -29.98
N CYS A 580 -51.22 -19.05 -29.09
CA CYS A 580 -51.60 -19.34 -27.71
C CYS A 580 -51.55 -18.03 -26.91
N GLN A 581 -52.66 -17.64 -26.30
CA GLN A 581 -52.67 -16.52 -25.37
C GLN A 581 -51.86 -16.89 -24.11
N VAL A 582 -50.95 -16.02 -23.71
CA VAL A 582 -50.38 -16.05 -22.35
C VAL A 582 -51.52 -15.79 -21.38
N GLY A 583 -51.69 -16.67 -20.39
CA GLY A 583 -52.72 -16.51 -19.37
C GLY A 583 -52.52 -15.19 -18.60
N ALA A 584 -53.62 -14.51 -18.26
CA ALA A 584 -53.56 -13.29 -17.46
C ALA A 584 -52.85 -13.56 -16.11
N PRO A 585 -52.07 -12.60 -15.58
CA PRO A 585 -51.46 -12.74 -14.25
C PRO A 585 -52.51 -13.13 -13.20
N GLY A 586 -52.16 -14.07 -12.33
CA GLY A 586 -53.03 -14.48 -11.23
C GLY A 586 -53.43 -13.28 -10.36
N PRO A 587 -54.68 -13.24 -9.84
CA PRO A 587 -55.13 -12.13 -9.02
C PRO A 587 -54.22 -11.96 -7.80
N ALA A 588 -53.96 -10.71 -7.41
CA ALA A 588 -53.16 -10.41 -6.24
C ALA A 588 -53.73 -11.09 -4.99
N GLY A 589 -52.84 -11.68 -4.18
CA GLY A 589 -53.24 -12.33 -2.93
C GLY A 589 -53.98 -11.36 -1.99
N PRO A 590 -54.95 -11.85 -1.20
CA PRO A 590 -55.71 -10.99 -0.30
C PRO A 590 -54.78 -10.28 0.69
N ALA A 591 -55.07 -9.01 0.97
CA ALA A 591 -54.28 -8.21 1.91
C ALA A 591 -54.24 -8.90 3.29
N GLY A 592 -53.04 -8.95 3.88
CA GLY A 592 -52.84 -9.53 5.21
C GLY A 592 -53.70 -8.80 6.26
N PRO A 593 -54.20 -9.51 7.29
CA PRO A 593 -55.06 -8.92 8.31
C PRO A 593 -54.33 -7.78 9.04
N GLN A 594 -55.06 -6.69 9.30
CA GLN A 594 -54.54 -5.53 10.00
C GLN A 594 -54.06 -5.93 11.40
N GLY A 595 -52.81 -5.58 11.72
CA GLY A 595 -52.23 -5.87 13.04
C GLY A 595 -53.03 -5.22 14.18
N PRO A 596 -53.13 -5.88 15.35
CA PRO A 596 -53.92 -5.37 16.46
C PRO A 596 -53.39 -4.02 16.96
N PRO A 597 -54.27 -3.11 17.43
CA PRO A 597 -53.83 -1.83 18.00
C PRO A 597 -52.85 -2.02 19.16
N GLY A 598 -51.79 -1.21 19.19
CA GLY A 598 -50.79 -1.23 20.25
C GLY A 598 -51.41 -0.96 21.62
N LEU A 599 -50.97 -1.72 22.64
CA LEU A 599 -51.50 -1.62 24.00
C LEU A 599 -51.27 -0.21 24.57
N PRO A 600 -52.28 0.41 25.23
CA PRO A 600 -52.10 1.71 25.88
C PRO A 600 -50.97 1.70 26.92
N GLY A 601 -50.09 2.70 26.85
CA GLY A 601 -48.94 2.80 27.75
C GLY A 601 -49.34 2.82 29.22
N SER A 602 -48.66 2.00 30.03
CA SER A 602 -48.94 1.85 31.46
C SER A 602 -48.82 3.19 32.20
N LYS A 603 -49.91 3.61 32.85
CA LYS A 603 -49.98 4.85 33.62
C LYS A 603 -48.92 4.84 34.74
N GLY A 604 -47.99 5.80 34.69
CA GLY A 604 -46.88 5.89 35.64
C GLY A 604 -47.35 5.94 37.11
N PRO A 605 -46.51 5.47 38.06
CA PRO A 605 -46.89 5.36 39.46
C PRO A 605 -47.31 6.71 40.05
N LYS A 606 -48.36 6.66 40.87
CA LYS A 606 -48.91 7.83 41.58
C LYS A 606 -47.88 8.33 42.58
N GLY A 607 -47.35 9.54 42.36
CA GLY A 607 -46.37 10.16 43.25
C GLY A 607 -46.84 10.22 44.71
N GLU A 608 -45.91 9.98 45.63
CA GLU A 608 -46.21 9.90 47.06
C GLU A 608 -46.58 11.26 47.67
N LYS A 609 -47.29 11.20 48.79
CA LYS A 609 -47.88 12.35 49.46
C LYS A 609 -46.84 13.00 50.38
N GLY A 610 -46.29 14.14 49.97
CA GLY A 610 -45.17 14.79 50.66
C GLY A 610 -45.46 15.23 52.11
N GLU A 611 -44.39 15.29 52.90
CA GLU A 611 -44.42 15.84 54.26
C GLU A 611 -44.55 17.37 54.28
N ILE A 612 -45.19 17.90 55.33
CA ILE A 612 -45.39 19.34 55.53
C ILE A 612 -44.17 19.93 56.25
N GLY A 613 -43.46 20.83 55.57
CA GLY A 613 -42.19 21.39 56.04
C GLY A 613 -42.28 22.42 57.17
N ARG A 614 -41.13 23.02 57.51
CA ARG A 614 -41.03 24.13 58.47
C ARG A 614 -40.67 25.46 57.78
N PRO A 615 -41.06 26.63 58.33
CA PRO A 615 -41.16 27.88 57.56
C PRO A 615 -39.81 28.61 57.37
N GLY A 616 -39.69 29.38 56.28
CA GLY A 616 -38.46 30.07 55.90
C GLY A 616 -38.51 31.61 55.89
N GLN A 617 -37.38 32.21 55.52
CA GLN A 617 -37.13 33.64 55.27
C GLN A 617 -36.00 33.76 54.24
N LYS A 618 -35.87 34.79 53.39
CA LYS A 618 -36.80 35.83 52.88
C LYS A 618 -36.28 36.22 51.49
N GLY A 619 -37.14 36.50 50.51
CA GLY A 619 -36.79 36.29 49.09
C GLY A 619 -36.31 37.49 48.24
N ARG A 620 -35.59 37.11 47.16
CA ARG A 620 -35.48 37.72 45.81
C ARG A 620 -34.95 39.17 45.63
N THR A 621 -34.03 39.29 44.68
CA THR A 621 -34.22 40.14 43.47
C THR A 621 -33.68 39.37 42.26
N GLY A 622 -34.30 39.52 41.08
CA GLY A 622 -34.01 38.69 39.90
C GLY A 622 -32.96 39.26 38.95
N SER A 623 -32.37 38.40 38.11
CA SER A 623 -31.40 38.75 37.08
C SER A 623 -32.08 39.35 35.82
N PRO A 624 -31.65 40.54 35.34
CA PRO A 624 -32.01 41.05 34.02
C PRO A 624 -31.50 40.14 32.88
N GLY A 625 -32.17 40.19 31.72
CA GLY A 625 -31.87 39.33 30.56
C GLY A 625 -30.62 39.71 29.76
N LEU A 626 -30.15 38.77 28.94
CA LEU A 626 -28.95 38.89 28.11
C LEU A 626 -29.15 39.78 26.87
N PRO A 627 -28.29 40.79 26.62
CA PRO A 627 -28.07 41.35 25.29
C PRO A 627 -27.32 40.37 24.38
N GLY A 628 -27.50 40.49 23.06
CA GLY A 628 -26.92 39.57 22.07
C GLY A 628 -25.39 39.65 21.95
N ARG A 629 -24.76 38.54 21.50
CA ARG A 629 -23.32 38.49 21.21
C ARG A 629 -22.99 39.24 19.92
N GLN A 630 -21.96 40.08 19.98
CA GLN A 630 -21.27 40.59 18.79
C GLN A 630 -20.35 39.48 18.21
N GLY A 631 -20.18 39.45 16.88
CA GLY A 631 -19.35 38.46 16.21
C GLY A 631 -17.85 38.62 16.50
N PRO A 632 -17.03 37.55 16.31
CA PRO A 632 -15.59 37.61 16.54
C PRO A 632 -14.87 38.45 15.48
N ASN A 633 -13.86 39.22 15.89
CA ASN A 633 -12.93 39.88 14.96
C ASN A 633 -11.99 38.83 14.32
N GLY A 634 -11.60 39.08 13.07
CA GLY A 634 -10.69 38.22 12.31
C GLY A 634 -9.24 38.23 12.83
N TRP A 635 -8.50 37.17 12.52
CA TRP A 635 -7.10 37.01 12.88
C TRP A 635 -6.18 37.82 11.95
N PRO A 636 -5.17 38.55 12.48
CA PRO A 636 -4.07 39.09 11.68
C PRO A 636 -3.21 37.97 11.08
N GLY A 637 -2.76 38.14 9.83
CA GLY A 637 -1.86 37.20 9.16
C GLY A 637 -0.41 37.25 9.71
N PRO A 638 0.40 36.19 9.48
CA PRO A 638 1.78 36.12 9.94
C PRO A 638 2.69 37.09 9.18
N SER A 639 3.65 37.69 9.89
CA SER A 639 4.75 38.46 9.29
C SER A 639 5.99 37.58 9.11
N GLY A 640 6.67 37.72 7.97
CA GLY A 640 7.80 36.87 7.60
C GLY A 640 9.10 37.13 8.39
N PRO A 641 10.08 36.21 8.31
CA PRO A 641 11.34 36.31 9.03
C PRO A 641 12.22 37.45 8.52
N LYS A 642 12.98 38.09 9.43
CA LYS A 642 14.01 39.07 9.11
C LYS A 642 15.35 38.59 9.67
N GLY A 643 16.35 38.46 8.79
CA GLY A 643 17.52 37.61 9.01
C GLY A 643 18.61 38.15 9.94
N GLU A 644 19.55 37.25 10.26
CA GLU A 644 20.64 37.43 11.21
C GLU A 644 21.84 38.20 10.63
N LYS A 645 22.44 39.08 11.46
CA LYS A 645 23.82 39.59 11.34
C LYS A 645 24.16 40.39 12.61
N GLY A 646 25.27 40.20 13.33
CA GLY A 646 26.32 39.17 13.27
C GLY A 646 27.42 39.55 14.29
N ASP A 647 28.06 38.59 14.94
CA ASP A 647 28.85 38.85 16.17
C ASP A 647 30.23 39.49 15.96
N SER A 648 30.55 40.47 16.82
CA SER A 648 31.88 41.05 17.09
C SER A 648 31.78 42.02 18.29
N GLY A 649 32.60 41.99 19.35
CA GLY A 649 33.70 41.09 19.73
C GLY A 649 34.15 41.39 21.18
N LEU A 650 35.01 40.56 21.78
CA LEU A 650 35.36 40.63 23.22
C LEU A 650 36.63 41.43 23.55
N MET A 651 36.51 42.44 24.43
CA MET A 651 37.59 43.13 25.16
C MET A 651 36.96 44.04 26.23
N GLY A 652 37.45 44.21 27.47
CA GLY A 652 38.47 43.54 28.29
C GLY A 652 38.43 44.16 29.71
N LEU A 653 38.85 43.45 30.78
CA LEU A 653 38.65 43.88 32.18
C LEU A 653 39.87 44.61 32.81
N PRO A 654 39.71 45.85 33.31
CA PRO A 654 40.64 46.49 34.26
C PRO A 654 40.23 46.24 35.73
N GLY A 655 41.20 46.06 36.62
CA GLY A 655 40.98 45.62 38.01
C GLY A 655 40.63 46.71 39.04
N ALA A 656 40.07 46.28 40.18
CA ALA A 656 39.71 47.14 41.31
C ALA A 656 40.90 47.47 42.24
N ARG A 657 40.89 48.66 42.86
CA ARG A 657 41.91 49.15 43.81
C ARG A 657 41.36 49.22 45.25
N GLY A 658 42.25 49.13 46.24
CA GLY A 658 41.94 48.78 47.64
C GLY A 658 41.23 49.83 48.54
N PRO A 659 41.04 49.51 49.83
CA PRO A 659 39.92 50.02 50.63
C PRO A 659 40.19 51.13 51.67
N ILE A 660 39.11 51.87 51.98
CA ILE A 660 38.73 52.56 53.23
C ILE A 660 39.46 53.87 53.65
N GLY A 661 38.62 54.86 54.00
CA GLY A 661 38.90 56.02 54.86
C GLY A 661 37.76 56.23 55.90
N PRO A 662 37.95 57.08 56.94
CA PRO A 662 37.20 56.95 58.20
C PRO A 662 35.90 57.79 58.35
N LYS A 663 35.29 57.69 59.54
CA LYS A 663 33.91 58.08 59.92
C LYS A 663 33.79 59.53 60.44
N GLY A 664 32.65 60.18 60.20
CA GLY A 664 32.25 61.49 60.78
C GLY A 664 31.26 61.39 61.96
N LEU A 665 30.98 62.53 62.63
CA LEU A 665 30.31 62.64 63.95
C LEU A 665 28.87 63.22 63.90
N SER A 666 28.20 63.28 65.07
CA SER A 666 26.74 63.51 65.24
C SER A 666 26.37 64.73 66.12
N GLY A 667 25.22 65.36 65.84
CA GLY A 667 24.54 66.42 66.62
C GLY A 667 23.56 67.20 65.71
N TYR A 668 22.41 67.76 66.13
CA TYR A 668 21.86 68.12 67.45
C TYR A 668 20.33 67.89 67.52
N LYS A 669 19.68 68.40 68.60
CA LYS A 669 18.26 68.26 69.00
C LYS A 669 17.86 69.52 69.80
N GLY A 670 16.62 70.04 69.77
CA GLY A 670 15.41 69.64 69.03
C GLY A 670 14.13 69.91 69.87
N GLU A 671 13.19 70.70 69.35
CA GLU A 671 12.09 71.33 70.13
C GLU A 671 10.69 70.71 69.97
N LYS A 672 9.71 71.23 70.73
CA LYS A 672 8.55 70.49 71.26
C LYS A 672 7.25 71.31 71.22
N GLY A 673 6.30 70.84 70.40
CA GLY A 673 5.06 71.53 70.02
C GLY A 673 3.94 71.71 71.07
N SER A 674 2.78 72.11 70.55
CA SER A 674 1.57 72.49 71.30
C SER A 674 0.38 71.54 71.01
N ARG A 675 -0.73 71.73 71.74
CA ARG A 675 -1.89 70.83 71.83
C ARG A 675 -3.16 71.65 71.56
N GLY A 676 -4.04 71.16 70.68
CA GLY A 676 -5.18 71.92 70.14
C GLY A 676 -6.56 71.60 70.74
N ASP A 677 -7.58 72.21 70.14
CA ASP A 677 -8.96 72.31 70.63
C ASP A 677 -10.04 71.87 69.61
N ARG A 678 -11.32 72.12 69.96
CA ARG A 678 -12.56 71.62 69.36
C ARG A 678 -13.46 72.78 68.88
N GLY A 679 -14.33 72.66 67.87
CA GLY A 679 -14.68 71.51 67.01
C GLY A 679 -16.20 71.20 67.01
N GLU A 680 -16.90 71.51 65.92
CA GLU A 680 -18.37 71.53 65.87
C GLU A 680 -18.95 71.30 64.44
N ALA A 681 -20.28 71.19 64.30
CA ALA A 681 -21.02 71.04 63.04
C ALA A 681 -22.44 71.63 63.20
N GLY A 682 -23.17 72.12 62.18
CA GLY A 682 -22.91 72.30 60.73
C GLY A 682 -24.21 72.83 60.06
N PRO A 683 -24.31 72.99 58.72
CA PRO A 683 -25.57 73.39 58.07
C PRO A 683 -26.06 72.48 56.91
N LYS A 684 -27.26 72.77 56.37
CA LYS A 684 -28.05 71.87 55.50
C LYS A 684 -28.88 72.58 54.38
N GLY A 685 -28.40 72.53 53.13
CA GLY A 685 -29.21 72.34 51.90
C GLY A 685 -29.92 73.50 51.16
N GLN A 686 -29.92 73.40 49.81
CA GLN A 686 -30.86 74.00 48.81
C GLN A 686 -30.79 75.54 48.60
N LYS A 687 -31.26 76.17 47.50
CA LYS A 687 -31.81 75.76 46.17
C LYS A 687 -31.47 76.85 45.11
N GLY A 688 -31.64 76.59 43.80
CA GLY A 688 -31.22 77.51 42.71
C GLY A 688 -32.34 78.31 41.99
N THR A 689 -31.97 79.11 40.98
CA THR A 689 -32.83 80.00 40.16
C THR A 689 -32.44 80.01 38.66
N MET A 690 -33.24 80.67 37.80
CA MET A 690 -33.21 80.62 36.32
C MET A 690 -32.21 81.58 35.63
N GLY A 691 -31.95 81.37 34.32
CA GLY A 691 -30.95 82.11 33.50
C GLY A 691 -31.50 82.83 32.25
N LEU A 692 -30.62 83.12 31.28
CA LEU A 692 -30.86 83.92 30.05
C LEU A 692 -30.08 83.38 28.82
N THR A 693 -30.32 83.90 27.60
CA THR A 693 -29.86 83.32 26.30
C THR A 693 -29.37 84.35 25.27
N GLY A 694 -28.36 83.99 24.43
CA GLY A 694 -27.81 84.77 23.29
C GLY A 694 -26.39 85.34 23.55
N MET A 695 -25.47 85.53 22.59
CA MET A 695 -25.39 85.36 21.11
C MET A 695 -23.93 84.98 20.73
N LEU A 696 -23.65 83.98 19.87
CA LEU A 696 -23.43 84.01 18.39
C LEU A 696 -22.00 84.37 17.88
N GLY A 697 -21.42 83.50 17.04
CA GLY A 697 -20.23 83.72 16.19
C GLY A 697 -19.01 82.84 16.54
N GLN A 698 -18.27 82.21 15.62
CA GLN A 698 -18.38 82.02 14.16
C GLN A 698 -17.91 80.58 13.77
N LYS A 699 -17.93 80.22 12.47
CA LYS A 699 -17.51 78.90 11.93
C LYS A 699 -16.35 79.05 10.94
N GLY A 700 -15.28 78.27 11.15
CA GLY A 700 -14.11 78.11 10.26
C GLY A 700 -12.88 77.72 11.09
N GLU A 701 -11.95 76.85 10.66
CA GLU A 701 -11.84 76.05 9.43
C GLU A 701 -11.37 74.62 9.78
N MET A 702 -11.30 73.71 8.80
CA MET A 702 -10.82 72.33 9.02
C MET A 702 -9.30 72.24 8.80
N GLY A 703 -8.53 72.31 9.89
CA GLY A 703 -7.07 72.09 9.91
C GLY A 703 -6.65 70.61 10.03
N PRO A 704 -5.36 70.30 9.82
CA PRO A 704 -4.89 68.93 9.58
C PRO A 704 -4.91 67.99 10.80
N LYS A 705 -4.88 66.69 10.50
CA LYS A 705 -4.80 65.57 11.45
C LYS A 705 -3.57 65.69 12.35
N GLY A 706 -3.80 65.94 13.65
CA GLY A 706 -2.75 66.01 14.67
C GLY A 706 -2.00 64.70 14.90
N GLU A 707 -0.79 64.83 15.44
CA GLU A 707 0.16 63.73 15.66
C GLU A 707 -0.19 62.86 16.89
N ALA A 708 0.52 61.74 17.07
CA ALA A 708 0.27 60.79 18.14
C ALA A 708 0.64 61.35 19.53
N GLY A 709 -0.26 61.19 20.51
CA GLY A 709 -0.11 61.77 21.84
C GLY A 709 0.97 61.11 22.71
N ILE A 710 1.68 61.95 23.47
CA ILE A 710 2.72 61.53 24.42
C ILE A 710 2.07 60.91 25.69
N PRO A 711 2.49 59.73 26.16
CA PRO A 711 1.99 59.15 27.41
C PRO A 711 2.37 60.00 28.64
N GLY A 712 1.36 60.46 29.39
CA GLY A 712 1.55 61.27 30.61
C GLY A 712 1.69 60.43 31.89
N SER A 713 2.63 60.80 32.76
CA SER A 713 2.85 60.20 34.09
C SER A 713 1.83 60.66 35.13
N ARG A 714 1.49 59.80 36.12
CA ARG A 714 0.70 60.20 37.30
C ARG A 714 1.17 59.53 38.60
N GLY A 715 1.33 60.34 39.66
CA GLY A 715 1.67 59.92 41.02
C GLY A 715 0.48 59.95 42.01
N PRO A 716 0.70 60.23 43.31
CA PRO A 716 0.80 59.11 44.27
C PRO A 716 0.05 59.25 45.63
N THR A 717 -0.14 58.09 46.29
CA THR A 717 -0.22 57.84 47.75
C THR A 717 -1.41 58.34 48.60
N GLY A 718 -1.90 57.47 49.52
CA GLY A 718 -2.67 57.83 50.73
C GLY A 718 -3.00 56.64 51.67
N GLN A 719 -2.77 56.81 52.98
CA GLN A 719 -3.27 55.96 54.11
C GLN A 719 -3.75 56.90 55.24
N PRO A 720 -4.64 56.52 56.21
CA PRO A 720 -4.14 55.98 57.49
C PRO A 720 -5.11 55.20 58.47
N GLY A 721 -4.65 54.06 59.01
CA GLY A 721 -4.95 53.56 60.39
C GLY A 721 -6.38 53.09 60.74
N LYS A 722 -6.70 52.46 61.90
CA LYS A 722 -6.00 52.04 63.16
C LYS A 722 -6.79 50.78 63.69
N ARG A 723 -6.67 50.07 64.84
CA ARG A 723 -6.00 50.09 66.18
C ARG A 723 -6.33 48.72 66.86
N GLY A 724 -5.54 48.01 67.70
CA GLY A 724 -4.12 48.13 68.08
C GLY A 724 -3.79 47.91 69.58
N LYS A 725 -3.91 46.68 70.17
CA LYS A 725 -3.31 46.25 71.48
C LYS A 725 -3.57 44.77 71.85
N GLN A 726 -2.52 43.98 72.17
CA GLN A 726 -2.33 43.20 73.43
C GLN A 726 -1.15 42.21 73.30
N GLY A 727 -0.34 42.09 74.36
CA GLY A 727 0.47 40.90 74.66
C GLY A 727 1.91 41.21 75.06
N SER A 728 2.40 40.62 76.16
CA SER A 728 3.78 40.78 76.64
C SER A 728 4.63 39.53 76.43
N LYS A 729 5.93 39.77 76.21
CA LYS A 729 7.10 38.88 76.28
C LYS A 729 6.89 37.45 76.85
N GLY A 730 7.32 36.46 76.07
CA GLY A 730 7.81 35.16 76.53
C GLY A 730 9.17 34.88 75.86
N ASP A 731 10.05 34.13 76.51
CA ASP A 731 11.43 33.90 76.07
C ASP A 731 11.59 32.66 75.14
N THR A 732 12.81 32.42 74.65
CA THR A 732 13.14 31.55 73.52
C THR A 732 12.73 30.07 73.68
N GLY A 733 12.12 29.51 72.63
CA GLY A 733 11.89 28.07 72.44
C GLY A 733 12.69 27.50 71.26
N LEU A 734 12.94 26.19 71.27
CA LEU A 734 13.80 25.48 70.31
C LEU A 734 13.21 25.39 68.89
N THR A 735 14.08 25.16 67.90
CA THR A 735 13.70 24.86 66.51
C THR A 735 12.80 23.64 66.45
N GLY A 736 11.56 23.82 66.00
CA GLY A 736 10.62 22.72 65.78
C GLY A 736 11.02 21.81 64.61
N PRO A 737 10.63 20.53 64.62
CA PRO A 737 10.92 19.60 63.54
C PRO A 737 10.22 20.02 62.24
N MET A 738 10.81 19.63 61.10
CA MET A 738 10.18 19.79 59.79
C MET A 738 8.83 19.07 59.77
N GLY A 739 7.77 19.76 59.33
CA GLY A 739 6.43 19.19 59.29
C GLY A 739 6.35 17.97 58.36
N PRO A 740 5.47 16.99 58.64
CA PRO A 740 5.26 15.86 57.75
C PRO A 740 4.76 16.36 56.39
N ALA A 741 5.15 15.65 55.32
CA ALA A 741 4.63 15.92 53.99
C ALA A 741 3.09 15.84 53.99
N GLY A 742 2.44 16.76 53.28
CA GLY A 742 0.98 16.73 53.14
C GLY A 742 0.52 15.41 52.50
N PRO A 743 -0.66 14.88 52.89
CA PRO A 743 -1.15 13.63 52.34
C PRO A 743 -1.29 13.74 50.81
N GLN A 744 -0.82 12.70 50.11
CA GLN A 744 -0.93 12.62 48.66
C GLN A 744 -2.40 12.73 48.25
N GLY A 745 -2.70 13.61 47.30
CA GLY A 745 -4.06 13.74 46.75
C GLY A 745 -4.54 12.39 46.17
N PRO A 746 -5.83 12.05 46.32
CA PRO A 746 -6.35 10.79 45.79
C PRO A 746 -6.12 10.72 44.26
N PRO A 747 -5.79 9.54 43.70
CA PRO A 747 -5.61 9.38 42.26
C PRO A 747 -6.84 9.88 41.49
N GLY A 748 -6.60 10.65 40.42
CA GLY A 748 -7.67 11.12 39.55
C GLY A 748 -8.42 9.93 38.95
N HIS A 749 -9.76 9.96 39.04
CA HIS A 749 -10.59 8.91 38.46
C HIS A 749 -10.34 8.80 36.94
N PRO A 750 -10.26 7.58 36.37
CA PRO A 750 -10.16 7.40 34.93
C PRO A 750 -11.29 8.13 34.19
N GLY A 751 -10.94 8.80 33.09
CA GLY A 751 -11.94 9.40 32.21
C GLY A 751 -12.88 8.33 31.64
N PRO A 752 -14.17 8.64 31.41
CA PRO A 752 -15.10 7.69 30.80
C PRO A 752 -14.63 7.31 29.38
N PRO A 753 -14.90 6.07 28.92
CA PRO A 753 -14.55 5.66 27.55
C PRO A 753 -15.14 6.59 26.49
N GLY A 754 -14.37 6.82 25.41
CA GLY A 754 -14.83 7.59 24.26
C GLY A 754 -16.03 6.94 23.57
N LEU A 755 -16.97 7.77 23.10
CA LEU A 755 -18.13 7.29 22.34
C LEU A 755 -17.70 6.72 20.99
N PRO A 756 -18.18 5.52 20.60
CA PRO A 756 -18.04 5.02 19.23
C PRO A 756 -18.77 5.90 18.22
N ALA A 757 -18.31 5.90 16.98
CA ALA A 757 -18.89 6.71 15.90
C ALA A 757 -20.35 6.34 15.60
N SER A 758 -21.19 7.36 15.41
CA SER A 758 -22.61 7.22 15.08
C SER A 758 -22.84 6.94 13.58
N GLY A 759 -22.52 5.72 13.14
CA GLY A 759 -22.99 5.20 11.85
C GLY A 759 -24.43 4.69 11.98
N LEU A 760 -25.38 5.30 11.28
CA LEU A 760 -26.81 4.99 11.43
C LEU A 760 -27.44 4.57 10.08
N TYR A 761 -27.24 3.31 9.70
CA TYR A 761 -28.17 2.62 8.80
C TYR A 761 -29.13 1.77 9.63
N VAL A 762 -30.43 1.96 9.40
CA VAL A 762 -31.48 1.27 10.15
C VAL A 762 -31.75 -0.11 9.56
N VAL A 763 -31.58 -1.14 10.38
CA VAL A 763 -32.22 -2.45 10.19
C VAL A 763 -33.14 -2.69 11.38
N GLY A 764 -34.32 -3.27 11.12
CA GLY A 764 -35.42 -3.35 12.09
C GLY A 764 -35.13 -4.18 13.35
N PRO A 765 -36.00 -4.10 14.37
CA PRO A 765 -35.81 -4.78 15.64
C PRO A 765 -35.70 -6.30 15.46
N LYS A 766 -34.55 -6.83 15.87
CA LYS A 766 -34.31 -8.27 15.96
C LYS A 766 -35.25 -8.86 17.01
N GLY A 767 -36.02 -9.89 16.62
CA GLY A 767 -36.93 -10.58 17.53
C GLY A 767 -36.23 -11.12 18.79
N GLU A 768 -36.97 -11.20 19.89
CA GLU A 768 -36.43 -11.64 21.18
C GLU A 768 -35.82 -13.03 21.08
N LYS A 769 -34.68 -13.24 21.75
CA LYS A 769 -34.13 -14.59 21.92
C LYS A 769 -35.10 -15.39 22.78
N GLY A 770 -35.59 -16.52 22.25
CA GLY A 770 -36.17 -17.57 23.07
C GLY A 770 -35.20 -18.00 24.18
N GLN A 771 -35.75 -18.52 25.28
CA GLN A 771 -34.94 -19.00 26.41
C GLN A 771 -33.91 -20.04 25.95
N PRO A 772 -32.73 -20.13 26.59
CA PRO A 772 -31.75 -21.16 26.27
C PRO A 772 -32.39 -22.55 26.36
N GLY A 773 -32.24 -23.35 25.31
CA GLY A 773 -32.57 -24.76 25.38
C GLY A 773 -31.71 -25.45 26.44
N ASN A 774 -32.25 -26.50 27.07
CA ASN A 774 -31.50 -27.29 28.05
C ASN A 774 -30.13 -27.72 27.48
N PRO A 775 -29.05 -27.73 28.31
CA PRO A 775 -27.76 -28.24 27.88
C PRO A 775 -27.90 -29.63 27.25
N GLY A 776 -27.26 -29.84 26.10
CA GLY A 776 -27.27 -31.13 25.43
C GLY A 776 -26.67 -32.21 26.34
N HIS A 777 -27.42 -33.27 26.62
CA HIS A 777 -26.89 -34.43 27.35
C HIS A 777 -25.72 -35.02 26.59
N CYS A 778 -24.52 -34.96 27.17
CA CYS A 778 -23.46 -35.88 26.78
C CYS A 778 -23.85 -37.31 27.19
N GLY A 779 -23.53 -38.30 26.37
CA GLY A 779 -23.76 -39.72 26.67
C GLY A 779 -22.79 -40.29 27.73
N CYS A 780 -22.05 -39.44 28.44
CA CYS A 780 -20.88 -39.81 29.23
C CYS A 780 -21.23 -40.08 30.71
N ASN A 781 -22.39 -40.68 30.97
CA ASN A 781 -22.87 -40.91 32.33
C ASN A 781 -22.33 -42.23 32.90
N SER A 782 -21.05 -42.24 33.28
CA SER A 782 -20.47 -43.20 34.23
C SER A 782 -19.16 -42.67 34.83
N LEU A 783 -19.20 -42.33 36.12
CA LEU A 783 -18.01 -42.17 36.94
C LEU A 783 -17.38 -43.55 37.16
N VAL A 784 -16.34 -43.88 36.39
CA VAL A 784 -15.49 -45.04 36.65
C VAL A 784 -14.22 -44.55 37.35
N ASN A 785 -14.08 -44.90 38.63
CA ASN A 785 -12.84 -44.65 39.36
C ASN A 785 -11.69 -45.42 38.71
N MET A 786 -10.60 -44.74 38.37
CA MET A 786 -9.32 -45.35 38.00
C MET A 786 -8.70 -46.03 39.22
N ASN A 787 -9.06 -47.28 39.49
CA ASN A 787 -8.26 -48.21 40.30
C ASN A 787 -8.65 -49.68 40.05
N ASN A 788 -7.65 -50.48 39.70
CA ASN A 788 -7.64 -51.94 39.48
C ASN A 788 -8.25 -52.47 38.14
N PRO A 789 -7.67 -53.50 37.49
CA PRO A 789 -8.06 -53.92 36.12
C PRO A 789 -8.67 -55.34 35.99
N SER A 790 -9.65 -55.53 35.09
CA SER A 790 -9.96 -56.83 34.46
C SER A 790 -11.01 -56.73 33.31
N SER A 791 -10.73 -57.35 32.15
CA SER A 791 -11.66 -58.01 31.17
C SER A 791 -13.09 -57.44 30.96
N SER A 792 -13.64 -57.18 29.76
CA SER A 792 -13.47 -57.75 28.41
C SER A 792 -14.65 -57.32 27.51
N PHE A 793 -14.48 -57.36 26.18
CA PHE A 793 -15.48 -57.21 25.09
C PHE A 793 -16.22 -55.87 24.91
N ASP A 794 -16.77 -55.54 23.73
CA ASP A 794 -16.17 -55.47 22.38
C ASP A 794 -17.15 -54.79 21.39
N HIS A 795 -16.59 -54.18 20.34
CA HIS A 795 -17.09 -54.06 18.95
C HIS A 795 -16.82 -52.71 18.26
N HIS A 796 -15.93 -52.78 17.27
CA HIS A 796 -15.94 -52.04 16.00
C HIS A 796 -15.94 -50.49 16.00
N SER A 797 -14.75 -49.91 16.14
CA SER A 797 -14.28 -48.89 15.19
C SER A 797 -12.75 -48.90 15.06
N ARG A 798 -12.23 -48.81 13.83
CA ARG A 798 -10.80 -48.58 13.51
C ARG A 798 -10.72 -47.29 12.69
N SER A 799 -9.80 -46.35 12.91
CA SER A 799 -8.68 -46.31 13.87
C SER A 799 -8.69 -45.03 14.70
N SER A 800 -8.21 -45.10 15.94
CA SER A 800 -8.13 -43.95 16.85
C SER A 800 -6.69 -43.40 16.86
N TYR A 801 -6.54 -42.12 16.52
CA TYR A 801 -5.30 -41.36 16.70
C TYR A 801 -5.47 -40.36 17.85
N PRO A 802 -4.46 -40.14 18.71
CA PRO A 802 -4.55 -39.18 19.80
C PRO A 802 -4.65 -37.75 19.26
N ARG A 803 -5.72 -37.02 19.63
CA ARG A 803 -5.88 -35.60 19.28
C ARG A 803 -5.23 -34.74 20.35
N VAL A 804 -4.52 -33.68 19.95
CA VAL A 804 -4.06 -32.63 20.87
C VAL A 804 -5.28 -31.89 21.42
N PRO A 805 -5.60 -31.98 22.73
CA PRO A 805 -6.89 -31.53 23.24
C PRO A 805 -6.93 -30.04 23.60
N ALA A 806 -5.76 -29.40 23.78
CA ALA A 806 -5.62 -27.99 24.13
C ALA A 806 -4.24 -27.44 23.78
N ILE A 807 -4.16 -26.12 23.61
CA ILE A 807 -2.89 -25.36 23.61
C ILE A 807 -2.88 -24.49 24.87
N PHE A 808 -1.89 -24.68 25.72
CA PHE A 808 -1.70 -23.92 26.96
C PHE A 808 -0.79 -22.70 26.71
N VAL A 809 -0.85 -21.72 27.60
CA VAL A 809 0.04 -20.55 27.57
C VAL A 809 0.57 -20.32 28.98
N VAL A 810 1.88 -20.48 29.15
CA VAL A 810 2.57 -20.48 30.45
C VAL A 810 3.64 -19.40 30.49
N ASN A 811 3.92 -18.89 31.69
CA ASN A 811 4.85 -17.78 31.90
C ASN A 811 6.31 -18.24 32.01
N ASN A 812 6.56 -19.47 32.48
CA ASN A 812 7.90 -20.01 32.76
C ASN A 812 7.92 -21.56 32.73
N GLU A 813 9.06 -22.14 33.07
CA GLU A 813 9.31 -23.60 33.17
C GLU A 813 8.48 -24.28 34.27
N GLU A 814 8.36 -23.65 35.44
CA GLU A 814 7.64 -24.24 36.58
C GLU A 814 6.12 -24.36 36.30
N GLU A 815 5.54 -23.43 35.54
CA GLU A 815 4.19 -23.54 35.03
C GLU A 815 4.03 -24.59 33.91
N LEU A 816 5.09 -24.84 33.13
CA LEU A 816 5.12 -25.86 32.07
C LEU A 816 5.11 -27.29 32.68
N ASP A 817 5.96 -27.55 33.67
CA ASP A 817 6.10 -28.88 34.30
C ASP A 817 4.87 -29.29 35.12
N ARG A 818 4.11 -28.30 35.63
CA ARG A 818 2.82 -28.52 36.31
C ARG A 818 1.69 -28.97 35.37
N LEU A 819 1.89 -28.98 34.05
CA LEU A 819 0.90 -29.46 33.07
C LEU A 819 0.95 -30.99 32.92
N HIS A 820 0.17 -31.67 33.76
CA HIS A 820 -0.02 -33.12 33.73
C HIS A 820 -1.03 -33.58 32.66
N THR A 821 -0.85 -33.11 31.43
CA THR A 821 -1.61 -33.50 30.23
C THR A 821 -0.66 -33.88 29.11
N ASP A 822 -0.80 -35.09 28.58
CA ASP A 822 0.08 -35.65 27.54
C ASP A 822 -0.50 -35.41 26.14
N ASN A 823 0.35 -35.40 25.11
CA ASN A 823 0.00 -34.91 23.77
C ASN A 823 -0.54 -33.46 23.78
N ALA A 824 0.05 -32.60 24.61
CA ALA A 824 -0.33 -31.20 24.76
C ALA A 824 0.69 -30.27 24.08
N LEU A 825 0.23 -29.09 23.67
CA LEU A 825 1.09 -27.96 23.27
C LEU A 825 1.06 -26.87 24.34
N ALA A 826 2.18 -26.20 24.58
CA ALA A 826 2.27 -25.08 25.51
C ALA A 826 3.21 -23.98 24.99
N PHE A 827 2.74 -22.73 24.95
CA PHE A 827 3.58 -21.58 24.60
C PHE A 827 4.20 -20.96 25.85
N ARG A 828 5.54 -20.94 25.92
CA ARG A 828 6.31 -20.26 26.97
C ARG A 828 6.55 -18.80 26.63
N LYS A 829 5.97 -17.89 27.40
CA LYS A 829 6.08 -16.43 27.16
C LYS A 829 7.49 -15.89 27.37
N ASP A 830 8.21 -16.41 28.37
CA ASP A 830 9.58 -16.01 28.72
C ASP A 830 10.56 -16.26 27.56
N GLN A 831 10.46 -17.44 26.94
CA GLN A 831 11.30 -17.86 25.82
C GLN A 831 10.67 -17.63 24.43
N ARG A 832 9.42 -17.13 24.38
CA ARG A 832 8.59 -16.96 23.18
C ARG A 832 8.53 -18.21 22.28
N THR A 833 8.65 -19.39 22.87
CA THR A 833 8.85 -20.67 22.18
C THR A 833 7.67 -21.60 22.46
N LEU A 834 7.25 -22.35 21.44
CA LEU A 834 6.23 -23.38 21.56
C LEU A 834 6.89 -24.70 22.00
N TYR A 835 6.27 -25.40 22.94
CA TYR A 835 6.68 -26.71 23.43
C TYR A 835 5.58 -27.75 23.14
N PHE A 836 5.99 -28.98 22.86
CA PHE A 836 5.12 -30.16 22.74
C PHE A 836 5.46 -31.16 23.84
N LYS A 837 4.46 -31.79 24.45
CA LYS A 837 4.66 -32.83 25.46
C LYS A 837 4.54 -34.22 24.84
N ASP A 838 5.70 -34.81 24.58
CA ASP A 838 5.84 -36.22 24.24
C ASP A 838 5.86 -37.06 25.53
N THR A 839 5.82 -38.38 25.34
CA THR A 839 6.02 -39.42 26.36
C THR A 839 7.27 -39.24 27.22
N ASP A 840 8.37 -38.73 26.64
CA ASP A 840 9.63 -38.43 27.34
C ASP A 840 9.65 -37.03 28.02
N GLY A 841 8.66 -36.16 27.78
CA GLY A 841 8.54 -34.83 28.40
C GLY A 841 8.30 -33.68 27.44
N TRP A 842 8.53 -32.45 27.92
CA TRP A 842 8.34 -31.21 27.14
C TRP A 842 9.54 -30.90 26.24
N LEU A 843 9.32 -30.90 24.93
CA LEU A 843 10.34 -30.62 23.90
C LEU A 843 10.04 -29.29 23.17
N PRO A 844 11.04 -28.41 22.94
CA PRO A 844 10.85 -27.17 22.21
C PRO A 844 10.70 -27.41 20.70
N VAL A 845 9.65 -26.83 20.11
CA VAL A 845 9.39 -26.89 18.65
C VAL A 845 10.29 -25.87 17.95
N GLN A 846 11.40 -26.35 17.37
CA GLN A 846 12.34 -25.51 16.63
C GLN A 846 11.91 -25.33 15.16
N LEU A 847 11.33 -24.17 14.83
CA LEU A 847 11.06 -23.75 13.46
C LEU A 847 12.37 -23.35 12.76
N THR A 848 13.09 -24.34 12.22
CA THR A 848 14.33 -24.11 11.46
C THR A 848 14.01 -23.75 9.99
N PRO A 849 14.60 -22.68 9.42
CA PRO A 849 14.44 -22.38 8.00
C PRO A 849 15.20 -23.43 7.17
N PHE A 850 14.49 -24.06 6.22
CA PHE A 850 15.02 -25.14 5.38
C PHE A 850 16.31 -24.74 4.66
N GLN A 851 17.43 -25.38 5.01
CA GLN A 851 18.68 -25.30 4.25
C GLN A 851 18.73 -26.42 3.23
N SER A 852 18.85 -26.08 1.93
CA SER A 852 19.18 -27.07 0.90
C SER A 852 20.58 -27.61 1.15
N THR A 853 20.72 -28.95 1.16
CA THR A 853 21.99 -29.66 1.35
C THR A 853 22.82 -29.78 0.06
N GLU A 854 22.45 -29.08 -1.01
CA GLU A 854 23.09 -29.15 -2.34
C GLU A 854 24.53 -28.62 -2.42
N HIS A 855 25.12 -28.08 -1.34
CA HIS A 855 26.48 -27.51 -1.34
C HIS A 855 27.34 -28.04 -0.17
N ALA A 856 27.86 -29.27 -0.32
CA ALA A 856 29.09 -29.70 0.34
C ALA A 856 30.26 -29.57 -0.67
N PRO A 857 31.48 -29.14 -0.25
CA PRO A 857 32.60 -28.98 -1.17
C PRO A 857 33.29 -30.31 -1.49
N ASP A 858 33.67 -30.52 -2.76
CA ASP A 858 34.36 -31.72 -3.23
C ASP A 858 35.78 -31.87 -2.65
N GLN A 859 36.18 -33.12 -2.37
CA GLN A 859 37.58 -33.58 -2.36
C GLN A 859 37.66 -34.99 -2.97
N ASP A 860 38.73 -35.28 -3.69
CA ASP A 860 38.86 -36.45 -4.57
C ASP A 860 39.07 -37.80 -3.86
N GLY A 861 38.54 -38.88 -4.46
CA GLY A 861 38.88 -40.26 -4.11
C GLY A 861 38.24 -41.30 -5.05
N PHE A 862 39.05 -42.23 -5.56
CA PHE A 862 38.63 -43.42 -6.33
C PHE A 862 39.29 -44.68 -5.75
N CYS A 863 38.54 -45.77 -5.56
CA CYS A 863 39.06 -47.11 -5.23
C CYS A 863 38.03 -48.19 -5.61
N GLY A 864 38.50 -49.43 -5.84
CA GLY A 864 37.70 -50.61 -6.20
C GLY A 864 38.43 -51.47 -7.25
N ASP A 865 38.70 -52.75 -6.96
CA ASP A 865 39.70 -53.56 -7.69
C ASP A 865 39.16 -54.75 -8.53
N GLY A 866 37.85 -55.02 -8.49
CA GLY A 866 37.13 -55.70 -9.59
C GLY A 866 37.22 -57.23 -9.62
N ILE A 867 36.84 -57.92 -8.53
CA ILE A 867 36.77 -59.38 -8.45
C ILE A 867 35.46 -59.83 -7.78
N VAL A 868 34.49 -60.22 -8.61
CA VAL A 868 33.14 -60.68 -8.18
C VAL A 868 33.19 -62.07 -7.52
N GLN A 869 32.47 -62.24 -6.40
CA GLN A 869 32.33 -63.51 -5.68
C GLN A 869 31.34 -64.47 -6.36
N VAL A 870 31.85 -65.62 -6.81
CA VAL A 870 31.17 -66.54 -7.76
C VAL A 870 29.89 -67.20 -7.22
N VAL A 871 29.67 -67.22 -5.90
CA VAL A 871 28.50 -67.91 -5.29
C VAL A 871 27.22 -67.07 -5.36
N ASN A 872 27.33 -65.74 -5.24
CA ASN A 872 26.18 -64.83 -5.16
C ASN A 872 26.13 -63.82 -6.32
N GLY A 873 27.25 -63.56 -7.01
CA GLY A 873 27.28 -62.68 -8.20
C GLY A 873 27.30 -61.17 -7.92
N GLU A 874 27.39 -60.76 -6.66
CA GLU A 874 27.51 -59.35 -6.24
C GLU A 874 28.90 -59.04 -5.66
N GLU A 875 29.26 -57.77 -5.69
CA GLU A 875 30.55 -57.21 -5.28
C GLU A 875 30.27 -56.04 -4.32
N CYS A 876 30.69 -56.19 -3.05
CA CYS A 876 30.49 -55.19 -2.00
C CYS A 876 31.81 -54.90 -1.29
N ASP A 877 32.20 -53.62 -1.25
CA ASP A 877 33.18 -53.10 -0.30
C ASP A 877 32.77 -51.68 0.13
N ASP A 878 32.33 -51.55 1.38
CA ASP A 878 32.20 -50.28 2.11
C ASP A 878 33.12 -50.22 3.34
N GLY A 879 33.99 -51.23 3.52
CA GLY A 879 35.06 -51.28 4.52
C GLY A 879 34.67 -51.21 6.01
N ASN A 880 33.39 -51.13 6.35
CA ASN A 880 32.94 -50.64 7.65
C ASN A 880 32.52 -51.74 8.64
N LYS A 881 32.65 -51.49 9.95
CA LYS A 881 32.20 -52.40 11.03
C LYS A 881 30.99 -51.88 11.82
N VAL A 882 30.36 -50.81 11.35
CA VAL A 882 29.15 -50.20 11.91
C VAL A 882 28.25 -49.81 10.74
N VAL A 883 26.96 -50.14 10.82
CA VAL A 883 25.99 -50.01 9.72
C VAL A 883 25.16 -48.74 9.88
N THR A 884 25.64 -47.59 9.38
CA THR A 884 24.90 -46.31 9.45
C THR A 884 25.11 -45.34 8.27
N ASP A 885 25.35 -45.82 7.05
CA ASP A 885 25.27 -45.01 5.82
C ASP A 885 24.82 -45.82 4.60
N GLY A 886 24.08 -45.18 3.70
CA GLY A 886 23.35 -45.85 2.61
C GLY A 886 23.87 -45.44 1.23
N CYS A 887 24.40 -46.39 0.47
CA CYS A 887 24.88 -46.17 -0.89
C CYS A 887 23.73 -45.82 -1.86
N VAL A 888 23.72 -44.61 -2.41
CA VAL A 888 22.70 -44.16 -3.39
C VAL A 888 23.30 -44.02 -4.80
N LYS A 889 23.32 -45.12 -5.58
CA LYS A 889 23.31 -45.13 -7.07
C LYS A 889 23.30 -46.57 -7.64
N CYS A 890 22.12 -47.10 -7.94
CA CYS A 890 21.91 -48.08 -8.99
C CYS A 890 20.51 -47.90 -9.62
N ARG A 891 20.22 -48.46 -10.80
CA ARG A 891 18.96 -48.22 -11.55
C ARG A 891 18.34 -49.49 -12.16
N HIS A 892 17.01 -49.42 -12.30
CA HIS A 892 16.09 -50.20 -13.16
C HIS A 892 15.36 -51.41 -12.54
N ALA A 893 14.02 -51.33 -12.54
CA ALA A 893 13.08 -52.42 -12.77
C ALA A 893 11.70 -51.85 -13.16
N TYR A 894 10.80 -52.68 -13.70
CA TYR A 894 9.41 -52.36 -14.08
C TYR A 894 8.43 -53.22 -13.28
N CYS A 895 7.15 -52.82 -13.18
CA CYS A 895 6.09 -53.62 -12.55
C CYS A 895 5.24 -54.40 -13.58
N GLY A 896 4.82 -55.62 -13.21
CA GLY A 896 3.75 -56.39 -13.87
C GLY A 896 4.23 -57.66 -14.59
N ASP A 897 3.78 -58.82 -14.13
CA ASP A 897 4.15 -60.16 -14.60
C ASP A 897 3.08 -60.83 -15.49
N GLY A 898 2.52 -60.07 -16.43
CA GLY A 898 2.23 -60.56 -17.78
C GLY A 898 1.14 -61.63 -18.03
N TYR A 899 0.39 -62.09 -17.03
CA TYR A 899 -0.67 -63.11 -17.22
C TYR A 899 -2.10 -62.56 -17.09
N ARG A 900 -3.04 -63.21 -17.80
CA ARG A 900 -4.49 -62.98 -17.72
C ARG A 900 -5.17 -64.15 -17.01
N TYR A 901 -6.05 -63.84 -16.07
CA TYR A 901 -7.12 -64.72 -15.63
C TYR A 901 -8.38 -63.90 -15.38
N ASP A 902 -9.56 -64.46 -15.67
CA ASP A 902 -10.85 -63.80 -15.39
C ASP A 902 -11.31 -64.13 -13.97
N GLY A 903 -11.03 -63.21 -13.05
CA GLY A 903 -11.40 -63.28 -11.63
C GLY A 903 -10.91 -62.04 -10.89
N ALA A 904 -11.57 -61.65 -9.81
CA ALA A 904 -11.08 -60.58 -8.94
C ALA A 904 -10.22 -61.20 -7.83
N GLU A 905 -8.94 -60.85 -7.79
CA GLU A 905 -8.09 -61.06 -6.62
C GLU A 905 -8.12 -59.82 -5.72
N ASP A 906 -8.40 -60.02 -4.44
CA ASP A 906 -8.19 -59.02 -3.41
C ASP A 906 -6.69 -58.98 -3.03
N CYS A 907 -6.05 -57.82 -3.13
CA CYS A 907 -4.62 -57.68 -2.80
C CYS A 907 -4.39 -57.94 -1.30
N ASP A 908 -3.76 -59.05 -0.93
CA ASP A 908 -3.69 -59.56 0.47
C ASP A 908 -2.74 -58.79 1.41
N GLY A 909 -2.24 -57.64 0.96
CA GLY A 909 -1.39 -56.73 1.74
C GLY A 909 0.08 -57.11 1.80
N LYS A 910 0.53 -58.16 1.11
CA LYS A 910 1.96 -58.55 1.06
C LYS A 910 2.76 -57.93 -0.09
N ASP A 911 2.10 -57.36 -1.09
CA ASP A 911 2.78 -56.75 -2.26
C ASP A 911 3.38 -55.35 -2.01
N PHE A 912 3.22 -54.79 -0.80
CA PHE A 912 3.74 -53.47 -0.45
C PHE A 912 5.14 -53.51 0.19
N GLY A 913 6.13 -53.90 -0.62
CA GLY A 913 7.53 -53.64 -0.32
C GLY A 913 7.90 -52.17 -0.55
N TYR A 914 8.41 -51.50 0.49
CA TYR A 914 9.13 -50.21 0.44
C TYR A 914 8.55 -49.08 -0.44
N GLN A 915 7.72 -48.21 0.15
CA GLN A 915 7.51 -46.86 -0.39
C GLN A 915 8.79 -46.02 -0.21
N THR A 916 9.58 -45.89 -1.29
CA THR A 916 10.73 -44.97 -1.34
C THR A 916 10.28 -43.50 -1.24
N CYS A 917 11.08 -42.65 -0.59
CA CYS A 917 10.84 -41.21 -0.48
C CYS A 917 10.89 -40.48 -1.84
N ASN A 918 9.79 -40.50 -2.60
CA ASN A 918 9.73 -39.97 -3.96
C ASN A 918 8.41 -39.23 -4.26
N SER A 919 7.84 -38.55 -3.27
CA SER A 919 6.58 -37.81 -3.39
C SER A 919 6.48 -36.54 -2.52
N TYR A 920 7.59 -35.80 -2.40
CA TYR A 920 7.57 -34.39 -1.97
C TYR A 920 8.36 -33.52 -2.95
N LEU A 921 7.77 -33.32 -4.14
CA LEU A 921 8.13 -32.18 -4.99
C LEU A 921 7.55 -30.90 -4.36
N PRO A 922 8.29 -29.77 -4.36
CA PRO A 922 7.75 -28.51 -3.88
C PRO A 922 6.59 -28.04 -4.78
N GLY A 923 5.44 -27.73 -4.19
CA GLY A 923 4.30 -27.10 -4.87
C GLY A 923 2.97 -27.88 -4.82
N SER A 924 2.94 -29.15 -4.40
CA SER A 924 1.68 -29.90 -4.26
C SER A 924 0.92 -29.54 -2.97
N TYR A 925 0.27 -28.38 -2.96
CA TYR A 925 -0.71 -28.01 -1.93
C TYR A 925 -1.95 -28.91 -2.03
N GLY A 926 -1.89 -30.09 -1.40
CA GLY A 926 -3.09 -30.84 -1.04
C GLY A 926 -4.02 -29.95 -0.20
N ASN A 927 -5.31 -29.90 -0.53
CA ASN A 927 -6.25 -28.90 -0.02
C ASN A 927 -6.27 -28.78 1.52
N LEU A 928 -5.52 -27.83 2.07
CA LEU A 928 -5.62 -27.39 3.46
C LEU A 928 -6.95 -26.67 3.71
N LYS A 929 -8.00 -27.46 3.93
CA LYS A 929 -9.21 -26.97 4.58
C LYS A 929 -8.92 -26.80 6.07
N CYS A 930 -9.28 -25.66 6.64
CA CYS A 930 -9.34 -25.50 8.08
C CYS A 930 -10.41 -26.44 8.65
N THR A 931 -10.00 -27.60 9.17
CA THR A 931 -10.79 -28.42 10.08
C THR A 931 -10.89 -27.74 11.44
N VAL A 932 -11.87 -28.15 12.26
CA VAL A 932 -11.99 -27.68 13.65
C VAL A 932 -10.88 -28.22 14.57
N ASP A 933 -10.27 -29.33 14.17
CA ASP A 933 -9.15 -29.97 14.85
C ASP A 933 -7.85 -29.74 14.05
N CYS A 934 -6.73 -29.50 14.74
CA CYS A 934 -5.39 -29.67 14.17
C CYS A 934 -4.88 -31.09 14.45
N PHE A 935 -4.15 -31.67 13.50
CA PHE A 935 -3.63 -33.03 13.59
C PHE A 935 -2.10 -33.00 13.68
N ILE A 936 -1.53 -33.73 14.63
CA ILE A 936 -0.09 -33.95 14.77
C ILE A 936 0.11 -35.46 14.93
N ASP A 937 0.89 -36.05 14.04
CA ASP A 937 1.34 -37.44 14.16
C ASP A 937 2.79 -37.43 14.65
N SER A 938 3.05 -38.02 15.81
CA SER A 938 4.40 -38.13 16.39
C SER A 938 5.10 -39.43 15.99
N THR A 939 4.47 -40.30 15.18
CA THR A 939 5.05 -41.61 14.85
C THR A 939 6.15 -41.52 13.78
N SER A 940 7.40 -41.69 14.22
CA SER A 940 8.59 -41.99 13.40
C SER A 940 9.37 -40.83 12.75
N CYS A 941 9.04 -39.55 12.99
CA CYS A 941 9.83 -38.42 12.51
C CYS A 941 10.44 -37.58 13.65
N LYS A 942 11.78 -37.56 13.75
CA LYS A 942 12.54 -36.76 14.75
C LYS A 942 12.73 -35.28 14.38
N TYR A 943 12.04 -34.78 13.35
CA TYR A 943 12.13 -33.41 12.88
C TYR A 943 10.73 -32.86 12.62
N PHE A 944 10.40 -31.74 13.25
CA PHE A 944 9.20 -30.94 12.99
C PHE A 944 9.54 -29.79 12.03
N THR A 945 8.60 -29.45 11.15
CA THR A 945 8.67 -28.32 10.20
C THR A 945 7.44 -27.43 10.34
#